data_AF-A0A7C5CT42-F1
#
_entry.id   AF-A0A7C5CT42-F1
#
_cell.length_a   1.000
_cell.length_b   1.000
_cell.length_c   1.000
_cell.angle_alpha   90.00
_cell.angle_beta   90.00
_cell.angle_gamma   90.00
#
_symmetry.space_group_name_H-M   'P 1'
#
loop_
_entity.id
_entity.type
_entity.pdbx_description
1 polymer ?
#
loop_
_entity_poly.entity_id
_entity_poly.type
_entity_poly.pdbx_seq_one_letter_code
_entity_poly.pdbx_strand_id
1 'polypeptide(L)'
;HLEKLAEIHAATLNQPLKSVLAEEQVIVENAGVGRWLSLKVAQYNGISANTSYLFPAEFMWQLLHNVLQDIPNKDPCAINVMRWRLFTYFYRTLMSHPNTLHEVLPQAIAQYFAKRPEESAWGLSIELANLFDQYLFFRPDWIIAWEQGHYEEWAGWQGHLWQKAVNEQHLPHWVNLQEDFIHHLPYATQLPERVSFFAIPNLSPSYLHLLGEVAKRMEVHLYVLNPCVHYWGDITAEKIKAKFPKVKQQYIEVGNELLASMGTQGRDFIDTLIELEPHSINEHYHDINVKNRLSALQYDILHLLSANQEHTTLKLDQSLQIHACHSPMREVEVLHDQLLAVLDADHTLMPDDIVIMTPDIDGYAPYIEAVFNHAEQQLPFSLADHTPSHLSSSLEWLTQALQLPEQSYNADAVISLLQNPEIQARFKLDDEAIELCRYWVFATNIRHDAQKTANSRLSQESMAESMINECFLEDNDHADNYEDNYELPHEHGWQQGLDRLLLGYALSEEQLFAERLPFANIEGKQLEIYAQFRSFIDQLFILQRWQQAEKSLEDWLYEARQWLLGFFEQADLLKVLDQVKSDSQAAQVSHQENLEAYSATNNRLNDEDDLFIEKPLNFRLFRRILCHYANARKNDS
;
A
#
# COMPACT_ATOMS: atom_id res chain seq x y z
N HIS A 1 -15.43 27.45 -5.75
CA HIS A 1 -14.29 26.92 -6.53
C HIS A 1 -13.06 26.81 -5.65
N LEU A 2 -12.21 25.82 -5.90
CA LEU A 2 -11.02 25.55 -5.09
C LEU A 2 -9.98 26.67 -5.18
N GLU A 3 -9.81 27.25 -6.37
CA GLU A 3 -8.89 28.37 -6.65
C GLU A 3 -9.20 29.59 -5.80
N LYS A 4 -10.49 29.86 -5.56
CA LYS A 4 -10.92 30.98 -4.72
C LYS A 4 -10.57 30.74 -3.26
N LEU A 5 -10.75 29.50 -2.78
CA LEU A 5 -10.30 29.13 -1.43
C LEU A 5 -8.79 29.25 -1.30
N ALA A 6 -8.02 28.87 -2.32
CA ALA A 6 -6.57 29.03 -2.35
C ALA A 6 -6.14 30.51 -2.32
N GLU A 7 -6.85 31.38 -3.05
CA GLU A 7 -6.62 32.84 -2.99
C GLU A 7 -6.86 33.39 -1.58
N ILE A 8 -7.96 32.98 -0.94
CA ILE A 8 -8.28 33.41 0.44
C ILE A 8 -7.24 32.87 1.42
N HIS A 9 -6.84 31.61 1.27
CA HIS A 9 -5.78 31.02 2.09
C HIS A 9 -4.45 31.78 1.93
N ALA A 10 -4.04 32.08 0.69
CA ALA A 10 -2.86 32.90 0.43
C ALA A 10 -2.98 34.30 1.05
N ALA A 11 -4.16 34.91 1.04
CA ALA A 11 -4.42 36.17 1.71
C ALA A 11 -4.28 36.08 3.24
N THR A 12 -4.74 34.99 3.85
CA THR A 12 -4.56 34.70 5.29
C THR A 12 -3.07 34.61 5.66
N LEU A 13 -2.25 34.00 4.79
CA LEU A 13 -0.81 33.89 4.98
C LEU A 13 -0.06 35.23 4.95
N ASN A 14 -0.65 36.29 4.40
CA ASN A 14 -0.06 37.64 4.46
C ASN A 14 -0.08 38.25 5.87
N GLN A 15 -0.87 37.70 6.79
CA GLN A 15 -0.75 38.02 8.21
C GLN A 15 0.35 37.12 8.81
N PRO A 16 1.50 37.67 9.24
CA PRO A 16 2.62 36.87 9.72
C PRO A 16 2.32 36.29 11.11
N LEU A 17 2.85 35.10 11.37
CA LEU A 17 2.89 34.51 12.71
C LEU A 17 3.75 35.35 13.67
N LYS A 18 3.52 35.20 14.98
CA LYS A 18 4.28 35.90 16.03
C LYS A 18 5.78 35.60 15.99
N SER A 19 6.16 34.36 15.66
CA SER A 19 7.55 33.94 15.54
C SER A 19 7.98 33.95 14.07
N VAL A 20 9.13 34.57 13.79
CA VAL A 20 9.65 34.77 12.43
C VAL A 20 10.00 33.45 11.73
N LEU A 21 10.35 32.41 12.49
CA LEU A 21 10.70 31.09 11.96
C LEU A 21 9.60 30.04 12.22
N ALA A 22 8.43 30.45 12.73
CA ALA A 22 7.33 29.51 12.88
C ALA A 22 6.87 29.01 11.51
N GLU A 23 6.62 27.71 11.44
CA GLU A 23 6.11 27.04 10.27
C GLU A 23 4.59 27.20 10.17
N GLU A 24 4.08 27.46 8.97
CA GLU A 24 2.64 27.42 8.71
C GLU A 24 2.19 25.97 8.61
N GLN A 25 1.12 25.61 9.31
CA GLN A 25 0.58 24.26 9.28
C GLN A 25 -0.71 24.20 8.46
N VAL A 26 -0.67 23.39 7.39
CA VAL A 26 -1.79 23.19 6.48
C VAL A 26 -2.12 21.71 6.38
N ILE A 27 -3.36 21.36 6.70
CA ILE A 27 -3.82 19.97 6.72
C ILE A 27 -4.55 19.73 5.41
N VAL A 28 -4.12 18.70 4.69
CA VAL A 28 -4.62 18.34 3.36
C VAL A 28 -5.03 16.87 3.34
N GLU A 29 -5.91 16.50 2.40
CA GLU A 29 -6.33 15.11 2.23
C GLU A 29 -5.22 14.24 1.63
N ASN A 30 -4.46 14.79 0.68
CA ASN A 30 -3.38 14.09 -0.02
C ASN A 30 -2.25 15.05 -0.40
N ALA A 31 -1.09 14.48 -0.71
CA ALA A 31 0.11 15.24 -1.08
C ALA A 31 -0.08 16.08 -2.36
N GLY A 32 -0.93 15.62 -3.28
CA GLY A 32 -1.27 16.34 -4.51
C GLY A 32 -1.92 17.69 -4.24
N VAL A 33 -2.91 17.74 -3.35
CA VAL A 33 -3.55 18.99 -2.90
C VAL A 33 -2.54 19.90 -2.20
N GLY A 34 -1.67 19.36 -1.35
CA GLY A 34 -0.60 20.14 -0.70
C GLY A 34 0.35 20.79 -1.71
N ARG A 35 0.80 20.01 -2.70
CA ARG A 35 1.67 20.52 -3.78
C ARG A 35 0.97 21.56 -4.63
N TRP A 36 -0.27 21.30 -5.06
CA TRP A 36 -1.07 22.24 -5.83
C TRP A 36 -1.28 23.55 -5.07
N LEU A 37 -1.61 23.46 -3.78
CA LEU A 37 -1.83 24.64 -2.94
C LEU A 37 -0.54 25.44 -2.76
N SER A 38 0.60 24.79 -2.57
CA SER A 38 1.91 25.45 -2.49
C SER A 38 2.22 26.25 -3.77
N LEU A 39 1.94 25.67 -4.95
CA LEU A 39 2.08 26.37 -6.23
C LEU A 39 1.10 27.54 -6.36
N LYS A 40 -0.16 27.38 -5.95
CA LYS A 40 -1.14 28.48 -5.97
C LYS A 40 -0.78 29.61 -5.01
N VAL A 41 -0.34 29.30 -3.80
CA VAL A 41 0.17 30.29 -2.83
C VAL A 41 1.36 31.03 -3.42
N ALA A 42 2.31 30.33 -4.05
CA ALA A 42 3.44 30.97 -4.72
C ALA A 42 3.01 31.87 -5.89
N GLN A 43 1.97 31.51 -6.64
CA GLN A 43 1.41 32.38 -7.69
C GLN A 43 0.81 33.67 -7.13
N TYR A 44 0.08 33.59 -6.01
CA TYR A 44 -0.57 34.77 -5.39
C TYR A 44 0.38 35.64 -4.58
N ASN A 45 1.23 35.03 -3.75
CA ASN A 45 2.12 35.74 -2.81
C ASN A 45 3.54 35.93 -3.36
N GLY A 46 3.87 35.34 -4.51
CA GLY A 46 5.19 35.36 -5.15
C GLY A 46 6.15 34.28 -4.63
N ILE A 47 5.88 33.69 -3.47
CA ILE A 47 6.66 32.60 -2.86
C ILE A 47 5.77 31.75 -1.94
N SER A 48 6.08 30.45 -1.86
CA SER A 48 5.57 29.53 -0.84
C SER A 48 6.77 28.86 -0.17
N ALA A 49 6.94 29.05 1.14
CA ALA A 49 8.07 28.55 1.91
C ALA A 49 7.70 28.39 3.39
N ASN A 50 8.40 27.50 4.10
CA ASN A 50 8.20 27.24 5.53
C ASN A 50 6.75 26.85 5.87
N THR A 51 6.15 25.98 5.04
CA THR A 51 4.80 25.44 5.22
C THR A 51 4.87 23.92 5.34
N SER A 52 4.34 23.40 6.44
CA SER A 52 4.13 21.98 6.68
C SER A 52 2.79 21.56 6.13
N TYR A 53 2.81 20.62 5.20
CA TYR A 53 1.60 19.93 4.75
C TYR A 53 1.49 18.61 5.50
N LEU A 54 0.44 18.49 6.33
CA LEU A 54 0.21 17.33 7.19
C LEU A 54 -1.10 16.65 6.80
N PHE A 55 -1.22 15.37 7.13
CA PHE A 55 -2.50 14.67 7.05
C PHE A 55 -3.30 14.81 8.35
N PRO A 56 -4.64 14.63 8.33
CA PRO A 56 -5.47 14.77 9.53
C PRO A 56 -4.99 13.95 10.72
N ALA A 57 -4.61 12.68 10.51
CA ALA A 57 -4.13 11.80 11.57
C ALA A 57 -2.79 12.26 12.17
N GLU A 58 -1.84 12.68 11.33
CA GLU A 58 -0.53 13.20 11.74
C GLU A 58 -0.68 14.44 12.61
N PHE A 59 -1.53 15.38 12.17
CA PHE A 59 -1.82 16.59 12.92
C PHE A 59 -2.45 16.29 14.28
N MET A 60 -3.39 15.33 14.36
CA MET A 60 -3.97 14.97 15.66
C MET A 60 -2.96 14.36 16.60
N TRP A 61 -2.11 13.47 16.10
CA TRP A 61 -1.07 12.87 16.92
C TRP A 61 -0.09 13.92 17.43
N GLN A 62 0.25 14.92 16.59
CA GLN A 62 1.04 16.08 16.98
C GLN A 62 0.32 16.93 18.05
N LEU A 63 -0.97 17.19 17.91
CA LEU A 63 -1.74 17.92 18.92
C LEU A 63 -1.76 17.18 20.26
N LEU A 64 -1.98 15.87 20.24
CA LEU A 64 -1.94 15.03 21.43
C LEU A 64 -0.60 15.20 22.17
N HIS A 65 0.53 15.13 21.46
CA HIS A 65 1.87 15.36 22.03
C HIS A 65 2.07 16.74 22.63
N ASN A 66 1.47 17.77 22.05
CA ASN A 66 1.61 19.14 22.52
C ASN A 66 0.80 19.42 23.80
N VAL A 67 -0.20 18.58 24.11
CA VAL A 67 -1.15 18.79 25.20
C VAL A 67 -0.95 17.79 26.35
N LEU A 68 -0.71 16.53 26.03
CA LEU A 68 -0.59 15.43 26.99
C LEU A 68 0.88 15.09 27.26
N GLN A 69 1.15 14.57 28.46
CA GLN A 69 2.46 14.05 28.84
C GLN A 69 2.50 12.53 28.61
N ASP A 70 3.70 11.96 28.44
CA ASP A 70 3.93 10.52 28.33
C ASP A 70 3.25 9.83 27.12
N ILE A 71 3.06 10.56 26.01
CA ILE A 71 2.61 9.95 24.74
C ILE A 71 3.82 9.40 23.96
N PRO A 72 3.74 8.17 23.42
CA PRO A 72 4.77 7.62 22.55
C PRO A 72 4.96 8.44 21.26
N ASN A 73 6.21 8.70 20.89
CA ASN A 73 6.57 9.50 19.71
C ASN A 73 5.88 9.02 18.41
N LYS A 74 5.63 7.72 18.28
CA LYS A 74 4.89 7.12 17.17
C LYS A 74 3.58 6.56 17.68
N ASP A 75 2.50 6.74 16.92
CA ASP A 75 1.19 6.16 17.25
C ASP A 75 1.28 4.62 17.35
N PRO A 76 1.04 4.04 18.55
CA PRO A 76 1.00 2.60 18.75
C PRO A 76 -0.03 1.87 17.90
N CYS A 77 -1.09 2.60 17.50
CA CYS A 77 -2.19 2.10 16.69
C CYS A 77 -2.09 2.48 15.21
N ALA A 78 -1.01 3.14 14.78
CA ALA A 78 -0.75 3.37 13.36
C ALA A 78 -0.81 2.05 12.57
N ILE A 79 -1.37 2.09 11.37
CA ILE A 79 -1.64 0.90 10.52
C ILE A 79 -0.45 -0.07 10.47
N ASN A 80 0.76 0.42 10.18
CA ASN A 80 1.94 -0.43 10.06
C ASN A 80 2.37 -1.05 11.40
N VAL A 81 2.25 -0.30 12.50
CA VAL A 81 2.57 -0.76 13.86
C VAL A 81 1.54 -1.81 14.29
N MET A 82 0.26 -1.51 14.13
CA MET A 82 -0.85 -2.41 14.44
C MET A 82 -0.75 -3.72 13.66
N ARG A 83 -0.41 -3.67 12.38
CA ARG A 83 -0.19 -4.85 11.53
C ARG A 83 0.83 -5.78 12.15
N TRP A 84 1.99 -5.26 12.55
CA TRP A 84 3.03 -6.06 13.19
C TRP A 84 2.59 -6.64 14.53
N ARG A 85 1.81 -5.88 15.33
CA ARG A 85 1.32 -6.35 16.63
C ARG A 85 0.30 -7.48 16.48
N LEU A 86 -0.65 -7.32 15.55
CA LEU A 86 -1.59 -8.36 15.18
C LEU A 86 -0.86 -9.59 14.65
N PHE A 87 0.14 -9.38 13.80
CA PHE A 87 0.94 -10.48 13.27
C PHE A 87 1.67 -11.24 14.38
N THR A 88 2.31 -10.53 15.31
CA THR A 88 2.96 -11.13 16.48
C THR A 88 1.96 -11.88 17.35
N TYR A 89 0.76 -11.35 17.57
CA TYR A 89 -0.31 -12.03 18.31
C TYR A 89 -0.76 -13.31 17.61
N PHE A 90 -1.04 -13.27 16.31
CA PHE A 90 -1.40 -14.45 15.54
C PHE A 90 -0.27 -15.46 15.53
N TYR A 91 0.96 -15.02 15.29
CA TYR A 91 2.12 -15.89 15.24
C TYR A 91 2.38 -16.59 16.59
N ARG A 92 2.26 -15.88 17.72
CA ARG A 92 2.34 -16.47 19.07
C ARG A 92 1.22 -17.50 19.31
N THR A 93 -0.02 -17.16 18.95
CA THR A 93 -1.18 -18.03 19.15
C THR A 93 -1.13 -19.28 18.25
N LEU A 94 -0.84 -19.12 16.96
CA LEU A 94 -0.71 -20.18 15.96
C LEU A 94 0.40 -21.18 16.28
N MET A 95 1.58 -20.67 16.67
CA MET A 95 2.76 -21.52 16.90
C MET A 95 2.74 -22.22 18.25
N SER A 96 2.04 -21.66 19.24
CA SER A 96 2.00 -22.24 20.58
C SER A 96 0.77 -23.14 20.78
N HIS A 97 -0.39 -22.82 20.17
CA HIS A 97 -1.64 -23.57 20.36
C HIS A 97 -2.55 -23.52 19.12
N PRO A 98 -2.40 -24.41 18.13
CA PRO A 98 -3.21 -24.40 16.90
C PRO A 98 -4.73 -24.49 17.13
N ASN A 99 -5.16 -25.08 18.25
CA ASN A 99 -6.57 -25.31 18.56
C ASN A 99 -7.29 -24.09 19.17
N THR A 100 -6.57 -23.11 19.73
CA THR A 100 -7.18 -21.94 20.38
C THR A 100 -7.70 -20.91 19.38
N LEU A 101 -7.28 -20.96 18.11
CA LEU A 101 -7.78 -20.06 17.07
C LEU A 101 -9.26 -20.26 16.78
N HIS A 102 -9.77 -21.49 16.91
CA HIS A 102 -11.18 -21.78 16.73
C HIS A 102 -12.06 -21.21 17.85
N GLU A 103 -11.48 -20.87 19.00
CA GLU A 103 -12.18 -20.23 20.12
C GLU A 103 -12.33 -18.72 19.93
N VAL A 104 -11.38 -18.11 19.22
CA VAL A 104 -11.31 -16.65 18.99
C VAL A 104 -11.87 -16.24 17.63
N LEU A 105 -11.57 -17.01 16.58
CA LEU A 105 -11.91 -16.66 15.20
C LEU A 105 -13.11 -17.47 14.70
N PRO A 106 -13.97 -16.86 13.86
CA PRO A 106 -15.01 -17.59 13.15
C PRO A 106 -14.41 -18.75 12.35
N GLN A 107 -15.15 -19.85 12.23
CA GLN A 107 -14.67 -21.07 11.58
C GLN A 107 -14.16 -20.83 10.14
N ALA A 108 -14.80 -19.93 9.39
CA ALA A 108 -14.36 -19.55 8.04
C ALA A 108 -12.95 -18.93 8.03
N ILE A 109 -12.65 -18.08 9.01
CA ILE A 109 -11.32 -17.46 9.15
C ILE A 109 -10.33 -18.50 9.65
N ALA A 110 -10.70 -19.35 10.60
CA ALA A 110 -9.80 -20.42 11.05
C ALA A 110 -9.39 -21.39 9.91
N GLN A 111 -10.31 -21.69 8.98
CA GLN A 111 -10.00 -22.47 7.78
C GLN A 111 -9.01 -21.76 6.83
N TYR A 112 -9.00 -20.43 6.78
CA TYR A 112 -8.04 -19.65 6.01
C TYR A 112 -6.59 -19.88 6.50
N PHE A 113 -6.39 -20.26 7.76
CA PHE A 113 -5.07 -20.60 8.31
C PHE A 113 -4.62 -22.04 8.01
N ALA A 114 -5.51 -22.94 7.59
CA ALA A 114 -5.25 -24.38 7.58
C ALA A 114 -4.10 -24.84 6.66
N LYS A 115 -3.86 -24.15 5.54
CA LYS A 115 -2.81 -24.53 4.58
C LYS A 115 -1.49 -23.81 4.81
N ARG A 116 -1.54 -22.53 5.20
CA ARG A 116 -0.39 -21.63 5.26
C ARG A 116 -0.54 -20.64 6.43
N PRO A 117 -0.39 -21.10 7.68
CA PRO A 117 -0.77 -20.33 8.86
C PRO A 117 -0.02 -18.99 8.96
N GLU A 118 1.29 -18.97 8.71
CA GLU A 118 2.12 -17.76 8.80
C GLU A 118 1.77 -16.71 7.73
N GLU A 119 1.65 -17.13 6.48
CA GLU A 119 1.31 -16.24 5.37
C GLU A 119 -0.12 -15.70 5.51
N SER A 120 -1.05 -16.54 5.96
CA SER A 120 -2.43 -16.16 6.28
C SER A 120 -2.47 -15.18 7.46
N ALA A 121 -1.63 -15.37 8.49
CA ALA A 121 -1.52 -14.44 9.60
C ALA A 121 -1.11 -13.05 9.13
N TRP A 122 -0.04 -12.96 8.35
CA TRP A 122 0.41 -11.68 7.80
C TRP A 122 -0.67 -11.02 6.93
N GLY A 123 -1.31 -11.79 6.05
CA GLY A 123 -2.42 -11.30 5.21
C GLY A 123 -3.59 -10.76 6.03
N LEU A 124 -4.03 -11.49 7.06
CA LEU A 124 -5.14 -11.05 7.92
C LEU A 124 -4.75 -9.82 8.75
N SER A 125 -3.50 -9.74 9.22
CA SER A 125 -2.99 -8.57 9.93
C SER A 125 -3.01 -7.29 9.09
N ILE A 126 -2.79 -7.39 7.76
CA ILE A 126 -2.90 -6.23 6.86
C ILE A 126 -4.34 -5.72 6.86
N GLU A 127 -5.31 -6.59 6.57
CA GLU A 127 -6.72 -6.21 6.47
C GLU A 127 -7.28 -5.71 7.80
N LEU A 128 -6.94 -6.37 8.90
CA LEU A 128 -7.41 -5.98 10.23
C LEU A 128 -6.82 -4.65 10.70
N ALA A 129 -5.54 -4.38 10.43
CA ALA A 129 -4.94 -3.10 10.80
C ALA A 129 -5.66 -1.93 10.09
N ASN A 130 -5.99 -2.10 8.80
CA ASN A 130 -6.76 -1.10 8.05
C ASN A 130 -8.17 -0.92 8.60
N LEU A 131 -8.85 -2.01 8.98
CA LEU A 131 -10.20 -1.94 9.56
C LEU A 131 -10.19 -1.27 10.95
N PHE A 132 -9.22 -1.60 11.79
CA PHE A 132 -9.09 -1.03 13.12
C PHE A 132 -8.79 0.47 13.09
N ASP A 133 -7.95 0.90 12.14
CA ASP A 133 -7.74 2.34 11.86
C ASP A 133 -9.07 3.02 11.50
N GLN A 134 -9.86 2.45 10.59
CA GLN A 134 -11.19 2.99 10.27
C GLN A 134 -12.14 3.02 11.46
N TYR A 135 -12.15 1.99 12.31
CA TYR A 135 -13.01 1.95 13.49
C TYR A 135 -12.64 3.04 14.51
N LEU A 136 -11.35 3.32 14.71
CA LEU A 136 -10.90 4.39 15.59
C LEU A 136 -11.47 5.77 15.22
N PHE A 137 -11.66 6.03 13.92
CA PHE A 137 -12.18 7.32 13.45
C PHE A 137 -13.69 7.33 13.22
N PHE A 138 -14.27 6.25 12.68
CA PHE A 138 -15.67 6.23 12.23
C PHE A 138 -16.62 5.45 13.13
N ARG A 139 -16.11 4.57 14.01
CA ARG A 139 -16.91 3.77 14.97
C ARG A 139 -16.24 3.72 16.36
N PRO A 140 -15.94 4.88 16.98
CA PRO A 140 -15.32 4.91 18.31
C PRO A 140 -16.21 4.28 19.39
N ASP A 141 -17.52 4.28 19.19
CA ASP A 141 -18.51 3.61 20.03
C ASP A 141 -18.28 2.09 20.11
N TRP A 142 -17.89 1.45 19.00
CA TRP A 142 -17.54 0.03 19.00
C TRP A 142 -16.27 -0.24 19.79
N ILE A 143 -15.25 0.60 19.63
CA ILE A 143 -13.98 0.49 20.37
C ILE A 143 -14.22 0.55 21.87
N ILE A 144 -14.97 1.57 22.32
CA ILE A 144 -15.34 1.75 23.74
C ILE A 144 -16.14 0.55 24.26
N ALA A 145 -17.12 0.07 23.49
CA ALA A 145 -17.91 -1.09 23.87
C ALA A 145 -17.05 -2.36 24.00
N TRP A 146 -16.16 -2.61 23.03
CA TRP A 146 -15.25 -3.75 23.05
C TRP A 146 -14.30 -3.71 24.23
N GLU A 147 -13.76 -2.53 24.58
CA GLU A 147 -12.87 -2.34 25.74
C GLU A 147 -13.56 -2.61 27.09
N GLN A 148 -14.87 -2.40 27.15
CA GLN A 148 -15.71 -2.77 28.30
C GLN A 148 -16.14 -4.24 28.30
N GLY A 149 -15.77 -5.02 27.28
CA GLY A 149 -16.14 -6.43 27.13
C GLY A 149 -17.54 -6.65 26.56
N HIS A 150 -18.15 -5.64 25.95
CA HIS A 150 -19.43 -5.75 25.24
C HIS A 150 -19.18 -6.00 23.76
N TYR A 151 -19.58 -7.18 23.28
CA TYR A 151 -19.36 -7.60 21.90
C TYR A 151 -20.67 -7.75 21.14
N GLU A 152 -20.73 -7.24 19.91
CA GLU A 152 -21.82 -7.58 18.99
C GLU A 152 -21.66 -9.02 18.47
N GLU A 153 -22.76 -9.74 18.25
CA GLU A 153 -22.71 -11.18 17.86
C GLU A 153 -21.91 -11.44 16.57
N TRP A 154 -21.99 -10.54 15.58
CA TRP A 154 -21.35 -10.71 14.27
C TRP A 154 -19.90 -10.18 14.23
N ALA A 155 -19.55 -9.25 15.13
CA ALA A 155 -18.23 -8.59 15.19
C ALA A 155 -17.40 -8.98 16.42
N GLY A 156 -17.90 -9.87 17.29
CA GLY A 156 -17.26 -10.17 18.57
C GLY A 156 -15.85 -10.73 18.48
N TRP A 157 -15.53 -11.42 17.39
CA TRP A 157 -14.16 -11.88 17.13
C TRP A 157 -13.19 -10.71 16.86
N GLN A 158 -13.63 -9.66 16.17
CA GLN A 158 -12.83 -8.46 15.94
C GLN A 158 -12.58 -7.73 17.26
N GLY A 159 -13.63 -7.56 18.07
CA GLY A 159 -13.51 -6.98 19.41
C GLY A 159 -12.60 -7.78 20.34
N HIS A 160 -12.63 -9.12 20.27
CA HIS A 160 -11.69 -9.96 21.03
C HIS A 160 -10.23 -9.75 20.58
N LEU A 161 -9.99 -9.64 19.28
CA LEU A 161 -8.66 -9.32 18.76
C LEU A 161 -8.21 -7.92 19.15
N TRP A 162 -9.11 -6.93 19.12
CA TRP A 162 -8.83 -5.58 19.62
C TRP A 162 -8.42 -5.61 21.09
N GLN A 163 -9.17 -6.35 21.93
CA GLN A 163 -8.85 -6.52 23.34
C GLN A 163 -7.44 -7.09 23.56
N LYS A 164 -7.11 -8.18 22.87
CA LYS A 164 -5.82 -8.87 22.99
C LYS A 164 -4.65 -8.05 22.44
N ALA A 165 -4.87 -7.42 21.29
CA ALA A 165 -3.84 -6.63 20.64
C ALA A 165 -3.66 -5.30 21.37
N VAL A 166 -4.72 -4.56 21.69
CA VAL A 166 -4.63 -3.15 22.12
C VAL A 166 -4.90 -3.00 23.60
N ASN A 167 -6.09 -3.38 24.07
CA ASN A 167 -6.58 -3.03 25.40
C ASN A 167 -5.80 -3.71 26.54
N GLU A 168 -5.51 -5.02 26.44
CA GLU A 168 -4.72 -5.75 27.45
C GLU A 168 -3.29 -5.22 27.58
N GLN A 169 -2.78 -4.59 26.52
CA GLN A 169 -1.47 -3.94 26.51
C GLN A 169 -1.55 -2.44 26.88
N HIS A 170 -2.76 -1.94 27.18
CA HIS A 170 -3.03 -0.56 27.58
C HIS A 170 -2.43 0.48 26.65
N LEU A 171 -2.47 0.20 25.35
CA LEU A 171 -1.94 1.15 24.39
C LEU A 171 -2.76 2.45 24.39
N PRO A 172 -2.10 3.62 24.34
CA PRO A 172 -2.79 4.85 24.02
C PRO A 172 -3.25 4.80 22.55
N HIS A 173 -4.48 5.22 22.30
CA HIS A 173 -5.02 5.41 20.97
C HIS A 173 -5.92 6.64 20.95
N TRP A 174 -6.19 7.15 19.74
CA TRP A 174 -6.95 8.38 19.57
C TRP A 174 -8.23 8.45 20.43
N VAL A 175 -9.04 7.38 20.47
CA VAL A 175 -10.33 7.34 21.18
C VAL A 175 -10.18 7.43 22.70
N ASN A 176 -9.24 6.70 23.33
CA ASN A 176 -9.11 6.73 24.79
C ASN A 176 -8.44 8.02 25.31
N LEU A 177 -7.66 8.69 24.46
CA LEU A 177 -6.98 9.93 24.80
C LEU A 177 -7.87 11.18 24.68
N GLN A 178 -9.07 11.10 24.10
CA GLN A 178 -9.89 12.30 23.81
C GLN A 178 -10.29 13.05 25.08
N GLU A 179 -10.78 12.33 26.10
CA GLU A 179 -11.24 12.94 27.35
C GLU A 179 -10.09 13.63 28.08
N ASP A 180 -8.96 12.92 28.21
CA ASP A 180 -7.76 13.45 28.85
C ASP A 180 -7.21 14.66 28.09
N PHE A 181 -7.21 14.60 26.76
CA PHE A 181 -6.80 15.72 25.90
C PHE A 181 -7.65 16.96 26.17
N ILE A 182 -8.98 16.83 26.14
CA ILE A 182 -9.91 17.95 26.39
C ILE A 182 -9.71 18.52 27.80
N HIS A 183 -9.46 17.66 28.79
CA HIS A 183 -9.20 18.10 30.17
C HIS A 183 -7.89 18.91 30.30
N HIS A 184 -6.83 18.55 29.56
CA HIS A 184 -5.51 19.19 29.64
C HIS A 184 -5.30 20.35 28.65
N LEU A 185 -6.10 20.43 27.60
CA LEU A 185 -6.06 21.49 26.59
C LEU A 185 -6.09 22.93 27.18
N PRO A 186 -6.85 23.24 28.26
CA PRO A 186 -6.81 24.54 28.94
C PRO A 186 -5.47 24.90 29.61
N TYR A 187 -4.51 23.99 29.67
CA TYR A 187 -3.18 24.20 30.23
C TYR A 187 -2.06 24.09 29.19
N ALA A 188 -2.39 23.71 27.95
CA ALA A 188 -1.43 23.58 26.86
C ALA A 188 -0.74 24.91 26.55
N THR A 189 0.58 24.87 26.36
CA THR A 189 1.42 26.05 26.08
C THR A 189 2.13 26.00 24.72
N GLN A 190 2.14 24.82 24.07
CA GLN A 190 2.88 24.56 22.83
C GLN A 190 1.97 24.38 21.61
N LEU A 191 0.79 24.99 21.62
CA LEU A 191 -0.12 24.95 20.47
C LEU A 191 0.39 25.89 19.36
N PRO A 192 0.23 25.50 18.08
CA PRO A 192 0.48 26.41 16.97
C PRO A 192 -0.47 27.62 17.05
N GLU A 193 -0.04 28.75 16.51
CA GLU A 193 -0.84 29.98 16.55
C GLU A 193 -2.10 29.86 15.68
N ARG A 194 -1.96 29.25 14.50
CA ARG A 194 -3.06 28.92 13.60
C ARG A 194 -2.81 27.62 12.86
N VAL A 195 -3.89 27.01 12.38
CA VAL A 195 -3.87 25.87 11.47
C VAL A 195 -4.93 26.03 10.38
N SER A 196 -4.63 25.58 9.17
CA SER A 196 -5.57 25.61 8.04
C SER A 196 -5.89 24.21 7.54
N PHE A 197 -7.16 23.80 7.59
CA PHE A 197 -7.63 22.59 6.91
C PHE A 197 -8.13 22.98 5.52
N PHE A 198 -7.48 22.47 4.48
CA PHE A 198 -7.74 22.91 3.12
C PHE A 198 -8.45 21.82 2.30
N ALA A 199 -9.70 22.12 1.92
CA ALA A 199 -10.51 21.35 0.97
C ALA A 199 -10.66 19.86 1.29
N ILE A 200 -10.73 19.52 2.59
CA ILE A 200 -10.94 18.15 3.03
C ILE A 200 -12.43 17.81 2.88
N PRO A 201 -12.80 16.75 2.14
CA PRO A 201 -14.19 16.46 1.81
C PRO A 201 -15.00 15.93 2.99
N ASN A 202 -14.32 15.32 3.97
CA ASN A 202 -14.95 14.78 5.17
C ASN A 202 -13.93 14.62 6.31
N LEU A 203 -14.37 14.85 7.54
CA LEU A 203 -13.66 14.50 8.76
C LEU A 203 -14.64 13.79 9.69
N SER A 204 -14.16 12.88 10.56
CA SER A 204 -15.07 12.17 11.44
C SER A 204 -15.72 13.13 12.47
N PRO A 205 -16.96 12.86 12.92
CA PRO A 205 -17.64 13.72 13.88
C PRO A 205 -16.84 13.94 15.18
N SER A 206 -16.19 12.89 15.69
CA SER A 206 -15.32 12.99 16.88
C SER A 206 -14.12 13.91 16.65
N TYR A 207 -13.55 13.90 15.43
CA TYR A 207 -12.46 14.79 15.05
C TYR A 207 -12.93 16.26 15.05
N LEU A 208 -14.07 16.52 14.41
CA LEU A 208 -14.67 17.85 14.33
C LEU A 208 -15.01 18.41 15.72
N HIS A 209 -15.62 17.59 16.59
CA HIS A 209 -15.91 17.99 17.96
C HIS A 209 -14.66 18.45 18.72
N LEU A 210 -13.57 17.69 18.61
CA LEU A 210 -12.32 18.04 19.27
C LEU A 210 -11.62 19.24 18.62
N LEU A 211 -11.70 19.41 17.30
CA LEU A 211 -11.31 20.67 16.65
C LEU A 211 -12.10 21.87 17.20
N GLY A 212 -13.38 21.70 17.50
CA GLY A 212 -14.20 22.72 18.16
C GLY A 212 -13.65 23.12 19.54
N GLU A 213 -13.15 22.15 20.32
CA GLU A 213 -12.47 22.43 21.59
C GLU A 213 -11.13 23.13 21.39
N VAL A 214 -10.33 22.69 20.41
CA VAL A 214 -9.03 23.30 20.05
C VAL A 214 -9.19 24.74 19.55
N ALA A 215 -10.24 25.02 18.77
CA ALA A 215 -10.55 26.35 18.26
C ALA A 215 -10.83 27.38 19.36
N LYS A 216 -11.11 26.96 20.60
CA LYS A 216 -11.23 27.87 21.76
C LYS A 216 -9.89 28.45 22.20
N ARG A 217 -8.76 27.91 21.73
CA ARG A 217 -7.40 28.21 22.21
C ARG A 217 -6.45 28.64 21.10
N MET A 218 -6.71 28.24 19.86
CA MET A 218 -5.91 28.59 18.67
C MET A 218 -6.81 28.88 17.47
N GLU A 219 -6.29 29.56 16.46
CA GLU A 219 -7.05 29.85 15.24
C GLU A 219 -7.12 28.60 14.35
N VAL A 220 -8.34 28.16 14.02
CA VAL A 220 -8.58 27.03 13.12
C VAL A 220 -9.36 27.55 11.91
N HIS A 221 -8.75 27.48 10.73
CA HIS A 221 -9.38 27.85 9.47
C HIS A 221 -9.80 26.59 8.70
N LEU A 222 -11.09 26.46 8.39
CA LEU A 222 -11.61 25.39 7.55
C LEU A 222 -11.99 25.97 6.18
N TYR A 223 -11.28 25.58 5.12
CA TYR A 223 -11.60 25.96 3.75
C TYR A 223 -12.42 24.86 3.10
N VAL A 224 -13.75 25.00 3.14
CA VAL A 224 -14.68 23.95 2.72
C VAL A 224 -15.22 24.25 1.32
N LEU A 225 -15.16 23.24 0.43
CA LEU A 225 -15.77 23.31 -0.88
C LEU A 225 -17.26 22.92 -0.77
N ASN A 226 -18.16 23.90 -0.85
CA ASN A 226 -19.60 23.66 -0.84
C ASN A 226 -20.18 23.81 -2.26
N PRO A 227 -20.85 22.78 -2.82
CA PRO A 227 -21.43 22.85 -4.17
C PRO A 227 -22.69 23.73 -4.26
N CYS A 228 -23.32 24.09 -3.14
CA CYS A 228 -24.62 24.76 -3.10
C CYS A 228 -24.61 25.96 -2.16
N VAL A 229 -25.25 27.07 -2.55
CA VAL A 229 -25.37 28.28 -1.71
C VAL A 229 -26.44 28.15 -0.63
N HIS A 230 -27.43 27.29 -0.86
CA HIS A 230 -28.52 27.03 0.07
C HIS A 230 -28.17 25.86 0.98
N TYR A 231 -28.77 25.84 2.17
CA TYR A 231 -28.73 24.64 3.01
C TYR A 231 -29.41 23.47 2.28
N TRP A 232 -28.75 22.32 2.28
CA TRP A 232 -29.18 21.15 1.51
C TRP A 232 -29.17 19.84 2.31
N GLY A 233 -29.20 19.95 3.65
CA GLY A 233 -29.30 18.81 4.59
C GLY A 233 -30.55 17.96 4.38
N ASP A 234 -31.70 18.61 4.25
CA ASP A 234 -32.99 17.91 4.29
C ASP A 234 -33.49 17.45 2.91
N ILE A 235 -32.72 17.64 1.84
CA ILE A 235 -33.19 17.32 0.48
C ILE A 235 -33.24 15.81 0.25
N THR A 236 -34.23 15.37 -0.51
CA THR A 236 -34.28 13.99 -1.02
C THR A 236 -34.56 13.95 -2.52
N ALA A 237 -34.14 12.87 -3.18
CA ALA A 237 -34.45 12.64 -4.58
C ALA A 237 -35.94 12.28 -4.78
N GLU A 238 -36.53 12.73 -5.88
CA GLU A 238 -37.95 12.54 -6.18
C GLU A 238 -38.34 11.06 -6.26
N LYS A 239 -37.44 10.22 -6.79
CA LYS A 239 -37.57 8.75 -6.84
C LYS A 239 -37.61 8.09 -5.46
N ILE A 240 -36.98 8.69 -4.44
CA ILE A 240 -36.95 8.19 -3.06
C ILE A 240 -38.22 8.66 -2.34
N LYS A 241 -38.62 9.92 -2.52
CA LYS A 241 -39.90 10.45 -2.05
C LYS A 241 -41.10 9.61 -2.50
N ALA A 242 -41.10 9.16 -3.75
CA ALA A 242 -42.16 8.31 -4.31
C ALA A 242 -42.33 6.96 -3.59
N LYS A 243 -41.32 6.48 -2.84
CA LYS A 243 -41.38 5.24 -2.06
C LYS A 243 -42.07 5.39 -0.70
N PHE A 244 -42.29 6.62 -0.22
CA PHE A 244 -42.94 6.89 1.07
C PHE A 244 -44.48 7.03 0.93
N PRO A 245 -45.26 6.75 2.00
CA PRO A 245 -46.70 7.02 2.02
C PRO A 245 -47.01 8.50 1.76
N LYS A 246 -48.12 8.81 1.07
CA LYS A 246 -48.52 10.17 0.65
C LYS A 246 -48.47 11.23 1.77
N VAL A 247 -48.74 10.84 3.02
CA VAL A 247 -48.70 11.74 4.17
C VAL A 247 -47.28 12.20 4.50
N LYS A 248 -46.27 11.32 4.39
CA LYS A 248 -44.87 11.68 4.61
C LYS A 248 -44.29 12.48 3.43
N GLN A 249 -44.78 12.26 2.21
CA GLN A 249 -44.33 13.00 1.02
C GLN A 249 -44.53 14.52 1.14
N GLN A 250 -45.53 14.99 1.88
CA GLN A 250 -45.80 16.42 2.04
C GLN A 250 -44.73 17.18 2.84
N TYR A 251 -43.94 16.49 3.65
CA TYR A 251 -42.90 17.06 4.51
C TYR A 251 -41.49 16.88 3.94
N ILE A 252 -41.38 16.34 2.73
CA ILE A 252 -40.09 16.04 2.10
C ILE A 252 -39.79 17.12 1.05
N GLU A 253 -38.74 17.89 1.28
CA GLU A 253 -38.20 18.84 0.30
C GLU A 253 -37.46 18.08 -0.81
N VAL A 254 -37.82 18.41 -2.06
CA VAL A 254 -37.17 17.86 -3.25
C VAL A 254 -36.28 18.98 -3.79
N GLY A 255 -34.98 18.81 -3.64
CA GLY A 255 -33.97 19.73 -4.19
C GLY A 255 -33.43 19.23 -5.53
N ASN A 256 -32.17 19.55 -5.82
CA ASN A 256 -31.45 19.01 -6.96
C ASN A 256 -31.25 17.48 -6.82
N GLU A 257 -31.65 16.68 -7.82
CA GLU A 257 -31.58 15.21 -7.73
C GLU A 257 -30.15 14.65 -7.70
N LEU A 258 -29.21 15.29 -8.40
CA LEU A 258 -27.81 14.86 -8.40
C LEU A 258 -27.21 15.09 -7.01
N LEU A 259 -27.42 16.28 -6.44
CA LEU A 259 -26.95 16.59 -5.10
C LEU A 259 -27.59 15.68 -4.05
N ALA A 260 -28.89 15.38 -4.16
CA ALA A 260 -29.58 14.50 -3.24
C ALA A 260 -29.09 13.02 -3.29
N SER A 261 -28.60 12.57 -4.45
CA SER A 261 -28.15 11.17 -4.63
C SER A 261 -26.65 10.99 -4.44
N MET A 262 -25.84 11.98 -4.80
CA MET A 262 -24.37 11.91 -4.78
C MET A 262 -23.74 12.72 -3.66
N GLY A 263 -24.48 13.63 -3.01
CA GLY A 263 -23.95 14.56 -2.01
C GLY A 263 -23.98 14.08 -0.57
N THR A 264 -24.41 12.85 -0.28
CA THR A 264 -24.63 12.36 1.10
C THR A 264 -23.45 12.62 2.04
N GLN A 265 -22.21 12.31 1.63
CA GLN A 265 -21.04 12.53 2.47
C GLN A 265 -20.78 14.02 2.75
N GLY A 266 -20.88 14.87 1.72
CA GLY A 266 -20.68 16.31 1.88
C GLY A 266 -21.77 16.97 2.74
N ARG A 267 -23.00 16.45 2.66
CA ARG A 267 -24.10 16.88 3.51
C ARG A 267 -23.77 16.62 4.98
N ASP A 268 -23.50 15.37 5.33
CA ASP A 268 -23.29 14.96 6.71
C ASP A 268 -22.09 15.72 7.33
N PHE A 269 -21.08 16.01 6.51
CA PHE A 269 -19.95 16.87 6.90
C PHE A 269 -20.36 18.32 7.17
N ILE A 270 -21.11 18.96 6.27
CA ILE A 270 -21.58 20.34 6.43
C ILE A 270 -22.52 20.47 7.64
N ASP A 271 -23.42 19.50 7.84
CA ASP A 271 -24.32 19.48 9.00
C ASP A 271 -23.52 19.47 10.32
N THR A 272 -22.50 18.60 10.40
CA THR A 272 -21.62 18.54 11.58
C THR A 272 -20.86 19.86 11.77
N LEU A 273 -20.39 20.51 10.69
CA LEU A 273 -19.72 21.81 10.78
C LEU A 273 -20.63 22.93 11.28
N ILE A 274 -21.90 22.92 10.89
CA ILE A 274 -22.90 23.89 11.37
C ILE A 274 -23.17 23.68 12.86
N GLU A 275 -23.26 22.43 13.31
CA GLU A 275 -23.46 22.08 14.73
C GLU A 275 -22.31 22.54 15.64
N LEU A 276 -21.09 22.67 15.11
CA LEU A 276 -19.94 23.21 15.86
C LEU A 276 -20.04 24.71 16.18
N GLU A 277 -21.03 25.42 15.62
CA GLU A 277 -21.22 26.87 15.79
C GLU A 277 -19.93 27.68 15.51
N PRO A 278 -19.41 27.65 14.27
CA PRO A 278 -18.15 28.31 13.94
C PRO A 278 -18.20 29.82 14.20
N HIS A 279 -17.10 30.37 14.72
CA HIS A 279 -17.01 31.79 15.11
C HIS A 279 -17.35 32.76 13.96
N SER A 280 -16.92 32.43 12.74
CA SER A 280 -17.20 33.20 11.53
C SER A 280 -17.35 32.29 10.33
N ILE A 281 -18.42 32.48 9.56
CA ILE A 281 -18.64 31.83 8.28
C ILE A 281 -18.54 32.91 7.20
N ASN A 282 -17.58 32.75 6.28
CA ASN A 282 -17.42 33.63 5.13
C ASN A 282 -17.79 32.87 3.85
N GLU A 283 -18.95 33.22 3.29
CA GLU A 283 -19.46 32.58 2.08
C GLU A 283 -18.88 33.24 0.82
N HIS A 284 -18.18 32.46 0.01
CA HIS A 284 -17.53 32.91 -1.22
C HIS A 284 -18.03 32.13 -2.43
N TYR A 285 -19.30 32.31 -2.76
CA TYR A 285 -19.90 31.74 -3.96
C TYR A 285 -19.75 32.67 -5.15
N HIS A 286 -19.45 32.09 -6.31
CA HIS A 286 -19.49 32.78 -7.59
C HIS A 286 -20.73 32.32 -8.33
N ASP A 287 -21.57 33.26 -8.74
CA ASP A 287 -22.73 32.92 -9.54
C ASP A 287 -22.31 32.48 -10.95
N ILE A 288 -23.09 31.55 -11.51
CA ILE A 288 -22.75 30.88 -12.77
C ILE A 288 -23.58 31.50 -13.89
N ASN A 289 -22.91 32.11 -14.85
CA ASN A 289 -23.60 32.59 -16.04
C ASN A 289 -23.92 31.41 -16.96
N VAL A 290 -25.21 31.09 -17.09
CA VAL A 290 -25.72 29.98 -17.91
C VAL A 290 -25.51 30.26 -19.40
N LYS A 291 -24.50 29.62 -19.98
CA LYS A 291 -24.11 29.77 -21.41
C LYS A 291 -24.21 28.47 -22.20
N ASN A 292 -23.96 27.35 -21.53
CA ASN A 292 -23.89 26.01 -22.07
C ASN A 292 -24.54 25.00 -21.10
N ARG A 293 -24.71 23.75 -21.54
CA ARG A 293 -25.36 22.69 -20.75
C ARG A 293 -24.64 22.41 -19.44
N LEU A 294 -23.31 22.42 -19.44
CA LEU A 294 -22.52 22.22 -18.22
C LEU A 294 -22.79 23.34 -17.19
N SER A 295 -22.73 24.60 -17.61
CA SER A 295 -23.00 25.76 -16.75
C SER A 295 -24.45 25.81 -16.26
N ALA A 296 -25.41 25.33 -17.06
CA ALA A 296 -26.80 25.20 -16.63
C ALA A 296 -26.94 24.17 -15.50
N LEU A 297 -26.30 23.00 -15.67
CA LEU A 297 -26.29 21.95 -14.66
C LEU A 297 -25.59 22.42 -13.37
N GLN A 298 -24.44 23.10 -13.49
CA GLN A 298 -23.73 23.65 -12.33
C GLN A 298 -24.55 24.73 -11.63
N TYR A 299 -25.26 25.59 -12.38
CA TYR A 299 -26.17 26.59 -11.81
C TYR A 299 -27.32 25.93 -11.06
N ASP A 300 -27.93 24.89 -11.62
CA ASP A 300 -29.02 24.16 -10.98
C ASP A 300 -28.56 23.47 -9.68
N ILE A 301 -27.32 22.96 -9.62
CA ILE A 301 -26.72 22.44 -8.37
C ILE A 301 -26.47 23.59 -7.37
N LEU A 302 -25.88 24.69 -7.83
CA LEU A 302 -25.51 25.84 -6.98
C LEU A 302 -26.73 26.43 -6.27
N HIS A 303 -27.86 26.56 -6.98
CA HIS A 303 -29.10 27.16 -6.48
C HIS A 303 -30.15 26.13 -6.05
N LEU A 304 -29.75 24.87 -5.85
CA LEU A 304 -30.62 23.79 -5.37
C LEU A 304 -31.90 23.55 -6.21
N LEU A 305 -31.81 23.80 -7.51
CA LEU A 305 -32.95 23.68 -8.43
C LEU A 305 -33.03 22.25 -8.99
N SER A 306 -34.25 21.70 -9.03
CA SER A 306 -34.54 20.54 -9.86
C SER A 306 -34.57 20.96 -11.33
N ALA A 307 -34.31 20.02 -12.26
CA ALA A 307 -34.16 20.32 -13.69
C ALA A 307 -35.23 21.30 -14.22
N ASN A 308 -34.83 22.55 -14.43
CA ASN A 308 -35.73 23.60 -14.89
C ASN A 308 -36.08 23.38 -16.36
N GLN A 309 -37.37 23.36 -16.69
CA GLN A 309 -37.82 23.26 -18.08
C GLN A 309 -37.26 24.39 -18.96
N GLU A 310 -36.95 25.55 -18.39
CA GLU A 310 -36.34 26.68 -19.10
C GLU A 310 -34.91 26.36 -19.59
N HIS A 311 -34.10 25.66 -18.80
CA HIS A 311 -32.74 25.27 -19.16
C HIS A 311 -32.69 24.11 -20.16
N THR A 312 -33.73 23.28 -20.24
CA THR A 312 -33.82 22.20 -21.26
C THR A 312 -33.95 22.72 -22.70
N THR A 313 -34.22 24.02 -22.90
CA THR A 313 -34.32 24.65 -24.23
C THR A 313 -32.98 25.10 -24.80
N LEU A 314 -31.88 24.96 -24.04
CA LEU A 314 -30.53 25.27 -24.50
C LEU A 314 -30.16 24.38 -25.71
N LYS A 315 -29.52 24.99 -26.71
CA LYS A 315 -29.03 24.28 -27.90
C LYS A 315 -28.10 23.14 -27.50
N LEU A 316 -28.05 22.11 -28.33
CA LEU A 316 -27.01 21.07 -28.23
C LEU A 316 -25.64 21.75 -28.39
N ASP A 317 -24.78 21.56 -27.39
CA ASP A 317 -23.39 22.02 -27.36
C ASP A 317 -22.45 20.86 -27.00
N GLN A 318 -21.15 21.14 -26.98
CA GLN A 318 -20.08 20.16 -26.72
C GLN A 318 -19.54 20.22 -25.29
N SER A 319 -20.19 20.97 -24.38
CA SER A 319 -19.71 21.14 -23.00
C SER A 319 -19.89 19.92 -22.11
N LEU A 320 -20.81 19.02 -22.49
CA LEU A 320 -21.03 17.73 -21.83
C LEU A 320 -21.28 16.67 -22.92
N GLN A 321 -20.40 15.68 -23.00
CA GLN A 321 -20.44 14.64 -24.03
C GLN A 321 -20.36 13.25 -23.39
N ILE A 322 -21.01 12.27 -24.03
CA ILE A 322 -20.99 10.87 -23.61
C ILE A 322 -20.51 10.06 -24.81
N HIS A 323 -19.42 9.32 -24.63
CA HIS A 323 -18.80 8.51 -25.67
C HIS A 323 -18.97 7.03 -25.31
N ALA A 324 -19.52 6.24 -26.23
CA ALA A 324 -19.63 4.80 -26.07
C ALA A 324 -18.57 4.12 -26.94
N CYS A 325 -17.61 3.46 -26.28
CA CYS A 325 -16.46 2.82 -26.91
C CYS A 325 -16.52 1.29 -26.71
N HIS A 326 -15.87 0.53 -27.59
CA HIS A 326 -15.93 -0.94 -27.60
C HIS A 326 -14.75 -1.61 -26.86
N SER A 327 -13.72 -0.84 -26.51
CA SER A 327 -12.54 -1.29 -25.75
C SER A 327 -11.80 -0.09 -25.14
N PRO A 328 -10.96 -0.31 -24.10
CA PRO A 328 -10.10 0.72 -23.53
C PRO A 328 -9.19 1.39 -24.56
N MET A 329 -8.57 0.61 -25.44
CA MET A 329 -7.76 1.14 -26.54
C MET A 329 -8.56 2.13 -27.41
N ARG A 330 -9.77 1.74 -27.83
CA ARG A 330 -10.60 2.60 -28.66
C ARG A 330 -11.10 3.82 -27.90
N GLU A 331 -11.33 3.70 -26.60
CA GLU A 331 -11.72 4.81 -25.74
C GLU A 331 -10.62 5.86 -25.64
N VAL A 332 -9.37 5.44 -25.45
CA VAL A 332 -8.20 6.34 -25.41
C VAL A 332 -7.95 6.99 -26.77
N GLU A 333 -8.09 6.26 -27.89
CA GLU A 333 -8.02 6.84 -29.24
C GLU A 333 -9.06 7.94 -29.44
N VAL A 334 -10.32 7.66 -29.08
CA VAL A 334 -11.41 8.64 -29.18
C VAL A 334 -11.16 9.83 -28.28
N LEU A 335 -10.66 9.60 -27.05
CA LEU A 335 -10.28 10.67 -26.13
C LEU A 335 -9.20 11.57 -26.73
N HIS A 336 -8.13 11.00 -27.27
CA HIS A 336 -7.05 11.76 -27.91
C HIS A 336 -7.56 12.64 -29.06
N ASP A 337 -8.39 12.08 -29.95
CA ASP A 337 -9.03 12.84 -31.04
C ASP A 337 -9.92 13.99 -30.50
N GLN A 338 -10.67 13.76 -29.42
CA GLN A 338 -11.50 14.81 -28.80
C GLN A 338 -10.65 15.90 -28.17
N LEU A 339 -9.55 15.56 -27.50
CA LEU A 339 -8.65 16.54 -26.89
C LEU A 339 -8.02 17.44 -27.96
N LEU A 340 -7.57 16.86 -29.09
CA LEU A 340 -7.07 17.62 -30.22
C LEU A 340 -8.13 18.58 -30.78
N ALA A 341 -9.36 18.10 -30.98
CA ALA A 341 -10.45 18.93 -31.47
C ALA A 341 -10.78 20.11 -30.54
N VAL A 342 -10.73 19.88 -29.21
CA VAL A 342 -10.97 20.94 -28.22
C VAL A 342 -9.81 21.94 -28.18
N LEU A 343 -8.56 21.48 -28.20
CA LEU A 343 -7.36 22.35 -28.21
C LEU A 343 -7.22 23.15 -29.51
N ASP A 344 -7.66 22.60 -30.65
CA ASP A 344 -7.72 23.33 -31.92
C ASP A 344 -8.83 24.39 -31.92
N ALA A 345 -9.97 24.09 -31.29
CA ALA A 345 -11.09 25.02 -31.19
C ALA A 345 -10.83 26.20 -30.22
N ASP A 346 -10.09 25.98 -29.13
CA ASP A 346 -9.76 26.99 -28.13
C ASP A 346 -8.26 27.02 -27.80
N HIS A 347 -7.54 27.95 -28.43
CA HIS A 347 -6.10 28.14 -28.21
C HIS A 347 -5.72 28.73 -26.85
N THR A 348 -6.70 29.10 -26.01
CA THR A 348 -6.41 29.54 -24.63
C THR A 348 -6.26 28.38 -23.67
N LEU A 349 -6.78 27.19 -24.02
CA LEU A 349 -6.71 25.99 -23.22
C LEU A 349 -5.30 25.40 -23.29
N MET A 350 -4.69 25.17 -22.13
CA MET A 350 -3.41 24.47 -22.02
C MET A 350 -3.62 23.02 -21.60
N PRO A 351 -2.70 22.10 -21.94
CA PRO A 351 -2.77 20.71 -21.47
C PRO A 351 -2.90 20.59 -19.93
N ASP A 352 -2.28 21.51 -19.18
CA ASP A 352 -2.34 21.56 -17.71
C ASP A 352 -3.75 21.88 -17.16
N ASP A 353 -4.67 22.36 -18.00
CA ASP A 353 -6.07 22.62 -17.64
C ASP A 353 -6.95 21.37 -17.78
N ILE A 354 -6.39 20.26 -18.27
CA ILE A 354 -7.13 19.04 -18.63
C ILE A 354 -6.78 17.93 -17.62
N VAL A 355 -7.82 17.34 -17.02
CA VAL A 355 -7.69 16.16 -16.16
C VAL A 355 -8.47 14.99 -16.74
N ILE A 356 -7.83 13.83 -16.79
CA ILE A 356 -8.44 12.57 -17.20
C ILE A 356 -8.46 11.66 -15.97
N MET A 357 -9.64 11.17 -15.60
CA MET A 357 -9.81 10.31 -14.43
C MET A 357 -10.37 8.95 -14.87
N THR A 358 -9.83 7.88 -14.31
CA THR A 358 -10.27 6.50 -14.53
C THR A 358 -10.33 5.77 -13.19
N PRO A 359 -11.29 4.86 -12.97
CA PRO A 359 -11.35 4.06 -11.74
C PRO A 359 -10.17 3.09 -11.59
N ASP A 360 -9.47 2.78 -12.68
CA ASP A 360 -8.29 1.92 -12.70
C ASP A 360 -7.28 2.50 -13.69
N ILE A 361 -6.32 3.28 -13.17
CA ILE A 361 -5.29 3.90 -14.00
C ILE A 361 -4.24 2.89 -14.46
N ASP A 362 -3.93 1.88 -13.64
CA ASP A 362 -2.96 0.84 -13.99
C ASP A 362 -3.43 0.01 -15.18
N GLY A 363 -4.72 -0.31 -15.24
CA GLY A 363 -5.33 -0.98 -16.38
C GLY A 363 -5.33 -0.14 -17.66
N TYR A 364 -5.35 1.20 -17.55
CA TYR A 364 -5.40 2.11 -18.70
C TYR A 364 -4.05 2.64 -19.16
N ALA A 365 -3.04 2.70 -18.28
CA ALA A 365 -1.73 3.29 -18.55
C ALA A 365 -1.08 2.78 -19.86
N PRO A 366 -1.02 1.46 -20.15
CA PRO A 366 -0.42 0.98 -21.39
C PRO A 366 -1.13 1.48 -22.66
N TYR A 367 -2.46 1.66 -22.61
CA TYR A 367 -3.22 2.17 -23.75
C TYR A 367 -3.02 3.67 -23.93
N ILE A 368 -2.96 4.43 -22.82
CA ILE A 368 -2.65 5.87 -22.83
C ILE A 368 -1.27 6.08 -23.45
N GLU A 369 -0.25 5.38 -22.96
CA GLU A 369 1.11 5.48 -23.50
C GLU A 369 1.19 5.07 -24.97
N ALA A 370 0.53 3.98 -25.35
CA ALA A 370 0.53 3.54 -26.74
C ALA A 370 -0.06 4.60 -27.69
N VAL A 371 -1.21 5.18 -27.33
CA VAL A 371 -1.90 6.17 -28.17
C VAL A 371 -1.17 7.52 -28.14
N PHE A 372 -0.87 8.06 -26.95
CA PHE A 372 -0.34 9.43 -26.83
C PHE A 372 1.11 9.54 -27.31
N ASN A 373 1.94 8.50 -27.13
CA ASN A 373 3.34 8.54 -27.60
C ASN A 373 3.49 8.27 -29.10
N HIS A 374 2.57 7.51 -29.72
CA HIS A 374 2.68 7.12 -31.13
C HIS A 374 1.73 7.89 -32.06
N ALA A 375 0.93 8.81 -31.53
CA ALA A 375 0.10 9.70 -32.34
C ALA A 375 0.95 10.64 -33.20
N GLU A 376 0.44 10.99 -34.40
CA GLU A 376 1.09 11.97 -35.28
C GLU A 376 1.21 13.35 -34.62
N GLN A 377 0.21 13.72 -33.81
CA GLN A 377 0.21 14.90 -32.97
C GLN A 377 0.33 14.48 -31.50
N GLN A 378 1.53 14.61 -30.95
CA GLN A 378 1.80 14.29 -29.56
C GLN A 378 1.28 15.38 -28.64
N LEU A 379 0.42 14.98 -27.69
CA LEU A 379 -0.01 15.83 -26.58
C LEU A 379 0.84 15.47 -25.34
N PRO A 380 1.38 16.46 -24.62
CA PRO A 380 2.07 16.17 -23.37
C PRO A 380 1.06 15.64 -22.35
N PHE A 381 1.43 14.58 -21.65
CA PHE A 381 0.63 13.99 -20.59
C PHE A 381 1.54 13.53 -19.44
N SER A 382 0.96 13.41 -18.26
CA SER A 382 1.58 12.77 -17.09
C SER A 382 0.56 11.83 -16.49
N LEU A 383 0.98 10.60 -16.18
CA LEU A 383 0.17 9.67 -15.40
C LEU A 383 0.38 9.99 -13.91
N ALA A 384 -0.72 10.08 -13.16
CA ALA A 384 -0.74 10.25 -11.72
C ALA A 384 -1.49 9.08 -11.09
N ASP A 385 -1.18 8.76 -9.84
CA ASP A 385 -1.80 7.67 -9.05
C ASP A 385 -1.69 6.27 -9.70
N HIS A 386 -0.89 6.11 -10.74
CA HIS A 386 -0.52 4.81 -11.28
C HIS A 386 0.56 4.17 -10.42
N THR A 387 0.43 2.87 -10.18
CA THR A 387 1.56 2.06 -9.78
C THR A 387 2.59 2.19 -10.91
N PRO A 388 3.81 2.69 -10.66
CA PRO A 388 4.84 2.79 -11.69
C PRO A 388 4.91 1.46 -12.46
N SER A 389 4.49 1.50 -13.74
CA SER A 389 4.39 0.29 -14.58
C SER A 389 5.76 -0.36 -14.78
N HIS A 390 6.79 0.46 -14.61
CA HIS A 390 8.13 0.02 -14.29
C HIS A 390 8.32 0.22 -12.80
N LEU A 391 8.39 -0.88 -12.05
CA LEU A 391 9.25 -0.85 -10.87
C LEU A 391 10.57 -0.19 -11.28
N SER A 392 11.28 0.49 -10.36
CA SER A 392 12.71 0.67 -10.62
C SER A 392 13.22 -0.70 -11.04
N SER A 393 13.95 -0.78 -12.16
CA SER A 393 14.34 -2.08 -12.76
C SER A 393 14.92 -3.03 -11.69
N SER A 394 15.57 -2.45 -10.68
CA SER A 394 16.04 -3.05 -9.44
C SER A 394 14.97 -3.67 -8.51
N LEU A 395 13.82 -3.03 -8.26
CA LEU A 395 12.71 -3.59 -7.47
C LEU A 395 11.97 -4.73 -8.20
N GLU A 396 11.86 -4.62 -9.52
CA GLU A 396 11.30 -5.65 -10.41
C GLU A 396 12.16 -6.90 -10.35
N TRP A 397 13.47 -6.68 -10.51
CA TRP A 397 14.48 -7.70 -10.34
C TRP A 397 14.45 -8.32 -8.94
N LEU A 398 14.35 -7.52 -7.87
CA LEU A 398 14.28 -8.04 -6.49
C LEU A 398 13.07 -8.97 -6.34
N THR A 399 11.92 -8.55 -6.85
CA THR A 399 10.68 -9.34 -6.77
C THR A 399 10.86 -10.67 -7.49
N GLN A 400 11.43 -10.68 -8.70
CA GLN A 400 11.73 -11.89 -9.48
C GLN A 400 12.75 -12.79 -8.76
N ALA A 401 13.85 -12.23 -8.24
CA ALA A 401 14.89 -12.96 -7.53
C ALA A 401 14.35 -13.66 -6.26
N LEU A 402 13.41 -13.04 -5.56
CA LEU A 402 12.75 -13.66 -4.42
C LEU A 402 11.80 -14.81 -4.82
N GLN A 403 11.33 -14.90 -6.07
CA GLN A 403 10.45 -16.00 -6.54
C GLN A 403 11.22 -17.23 -7.04
N LEU A 404 12.54 -17.12 -7.26
CA LEU A 404 13.38 -18.21 -7.79
C LEU A 404 13.19 -19.57 -7.09
N PRO A 405 13.01 -19.66 -5.75
CA PRO A 405 12.76 -20.94 -5.07
C PRO A 405 11.52 -21.68 -5.56
N GLU A 406 10.43 -20.96 -5.84
CA GLU A 406 9.19 -21.56 -6.33
C GLU A 406 9.34 -22.06 -7.77
N GLN A 407 10.22 -21.41 -8.52
CA GLN A 407 10.58 -21.75 -9.89
C GLN A 407 11.70 -22.79 -9.97
N SER A 408 12.15 -23.33 -8.82
CA SER A 408 13.27 -24.28 -8.72
C SER A 408 14.54 -23.81 -9.42
N TYR A 409 14.77 -22.48 -9.46
CA TYR A 409 15.91 -21.87 -10.12
C TYR A 409 16.06 -22.34 -11.58
N ASN A 410 14.95 -22.45 -12.30
CA ASN A 410 15.00 -22.92 -13.68
C ASN A 410 15.85 -21.99 -14.58
N ALA A 411 16.35 -22.56 -15.67
CA ALA A 411 17.20 -21.89 -16.65
C ALA A 411 16.63 -20.53 -17.10
N ASP A 412 15.36 -20.49 -17.49
CA ASP A 412 14.73 -19.30 -18.05
C ASP A 412 14.60 -18.18 -17.02
N ALA A 413 14.21 -18.51 -15.79
CA ALA A 413 14.08 -17.57 -14.68
C ALA A 413 15.41 -16.92 -14.32
N VAL A 414 16.48 -17.72 -14.21
CA VAL A 414 17.82 -17.22 -13.89
C VAL A 414 18.37 -16.33 -15.01
N ILE A 415 18.19 -16.73 -16.27
CA ILE A 415 18.63 -15.91 -17.40
C ILE A 415 17.80 -14.63 -17.54
N SER A 416 16.50 -14.66 -17.20
CA SER A 416 15.66 -13.46 -17.20
C SER A 416 16.20 -12.38 -16.26
N LEU A 417 16.77 -12.77 -15.11
CA LEU A 417 17.41 -11.84 -14.17
C LEU A 417 18.66 -11.15 -14.74
N LEU A 418 19.35 -11.76 -15.71
CA LEU A 418 20.50 -11.14 -16.38
C LEU A 418 20.09 -10.07 -17.40
N GLN A 419 18.81 -9.99 -17.77
CA GLN A 419 18.33 -8.97 -18.72
C GLN A 419 18.26 -7.57 -18.09
N ASN A 420 18.41 -7.45 -16.77
CA ASN A 420 18.45 -6.16 -16.10
C ASN A 420 19.76 -5.40 -16.42
N PRO A 421 19.71 -4.17 -16.98
CA PRO A 421 20.90 -3.42 -17.38
C PRO A 421 21.91 -3.12 -16.25
N GLU A 422 21.43 -2.95 -15.02
CA GLU A 422 22.31 -2.69 -13.87
C GLU A 422 23.08 -3.95 -13.48
N ILE A 423 22.44 -5.11 -13.57
CA ILE A 423 23.09 -6.42 -13.36
C ILE A 423 24.10 -6.69 -14.48
N GLN A 424 23.74 -6.41 -15.73
CA GLN A 424 24.67 -6.49 -16.86
C GLN A 424 25.93 -5.65 -16.61
N ALA A 425 25.75 -4.38 -16.20
CA ALA A 425 26.85 -3.49 -15.88
C ALA A 425 27.69 -4.01 -14.69
N ARG A 426 27.04 -4.53 -13.64
CA ARG A 426 27.69 -5.07 -12.43
C ARG A 426 28.59 -6.26 -12.76
N PHE A 427 28.09 -7.21 -13.55
CA PHE A 427 28.81 -8.44 -13.89
C PHE A 427 29.60 -8.32 -15.19
N LYS A 428 29.56 -7.16 -15.86
CA LYS A 428 30.23 -6.86 -17.14
C LYS A 428 29.81 -7.79 -18.29
N LEU A 429 28.55 -8.21 -18.28
CA LEU A 429 27.95 -9.06 -19.31
C LEU A 429 27.17 -8.18 -20.28
N ASP A 430 27.65 -8.07 -21.52
CA ASP A 430 26.91 -7.41 -22.61
C ASP A 430 25.86 -8.35 -23.24
N ASP A 431 25.03 -7.82 -24.14
CA ASP A 431 23.96 -8.60 -24.77
C ASP A 431 24.50 -9.80 -25.57
N GLU A 432 25.67 -9.68 -26.21
CA GLU A 432 26.34 -10.78 -26.90
C GLU A 432 26.76 -11.88 -25.93
N ALA A 433 27.30 -11.51 -24.77
CA ALA A 433 27.65 -12.43 -23.71
C ALA A 433 26.42 -13.17 -23.16
N ILE A 434 25.27 -12.49 -23.02
CA ILE A 434 24.03 -13.12 -22.55
C ILE A 434 23.53 -14.18 -23.53
N GLU A 435 23.54 -13.89 -24.83
CA GLU A 435 23.16 -14.88 -25.85
C GLU A 435 24.10 -16.09 -25.83
N LEU A 436 25.39 -15.87 -25.57
CA LEU A 436 26.34 -16.97 -25.36
C LEU A 436 26.03 -17.77 -24.09
N CYS A 437 25.64 -17.11 -22.99
CA CYS A 437 25.22 -17.78 -21.76
C CYS A 437 23.96 -18.63 -22.00
N ARG A 438 22.96 -18.12 -22.76
CA ARG A 438 21.77 -18.88 -23.18
C ARG A 438 22.15 -20.12 -23.96
N TYR A 439 23.05 -19.97 -24.93
CA TYR A 439 23.57 -21.09 -25.71
C TYR A 439 24.24 -22.13 -24.82
N TRP A 440 25.10 -21.73 -23.88
CA TRP A 440 25.74 -22.65 -22.95
C TRP A 440 24.75 -23.38 -22.05
N VAL A 441 23.76 -22.68 -21.50
CA VAL A 441 22.70 -23.27 -20.67
C VAL A 441 21.94 -24.33 -21.45
N PHE A 442 21.55 -24.04 -22.70
CA PHE A 442 20.90 -25.00 -23.58
C PHE A 442 21.81 -26.18 -23.93
N ALA A 443 23.06 -25.91 -24.34
CA ALA A 443 23.97 -26.93 -24.86
C ALA A 443 24.51 -27.87 -23.75
N THR A 444 24.63 -27.38 -22.52
CA THR A 444 24.95 -28.20 -21.34
C THR A 444 23.73 -28.82 -20.69
N ASN A 445 22.53 -28.55 -21.23
CA ASN A 445 21.23 -29.03 -20.77
C ASN A 445 21.01 -28.74 -19.27
N ILE A 446 21.34 -27.51 -18.84
CA ILE A 446 20.99 -27.00 -17.51
C ILE A 446 19.49 -26.72 -17.50
N ARG A 447 18.77 -27.24 -16.49
CA ARG A 447 17.31 -27.10 -16.39
C ARG A 447 16.83 -26.53 -15.06
N HIS A 448 17.45 -26.92 -13.96
CA HIS A 448 17.03 -26.57 -12.61
C HIS A 448 18.25 -26.59 -11.67
N ASP A 449 18.01 -26.33 -10.38
CA ASP A 449 19.06 -26.41 -9.38
C ASP A 449 19.48 -27.85 -9.01
N ALA A 450 20.78 -28.04 -8.71
CA ALA A 450 21.38 -29.27 -8.19
C ALA A 450 21.54 -29.29 -6.66
N GLN A 451 21.42 -28.16 -5.95
CA GLN A 451 21.57 -28.08 -4.48
C GLN A 451 20.30 -28.47 -3.71
N LYS A 452 19.66 -29.58 -4.07
CA LYS A 452 18.88 -30.34 -3.07
C LYS A 452 19.88 -31.03 -2.15
N THR A 453 20.30 -30.32 -1.11
CA THR A 453 21.00 -30.89 0.04
C THR A 453 20.23 -32.11 0.53
N ALA A 454 20.93 -33.20 0.87
CA ALA A 454 20.42 -34.51 1.28
C ALA A 454 19.42 -34.54 2.47
N ASN A 455 18.90 -33.41 2.94
CA ASN A 455 17.97 -33.29 4.06
C ASN A 455 16.48 -33.55 3.70
N SER A 456 16.14 -33.83 2.44
CA SER A 456 14.76 -34.18 2.06
C SER A 456 14.42 -35.67 2.22
N ARG A 457 15.35 -36.53 2.64
CA ARG A 457 15.04 -37.96 2.92
C ARG A 457 14.13 -38.15 4.15
N LEU A 458 14.31 -37.32 5.19
CA LEU A 458 13.58 -37.47 6.46
C LEU A 458 12.07 -37.14 6.38
N SER A 459 11.61 -36.45 5.34
CA SER A 459 10.20 -36.03 5.21
C SER A 459 9.36 -36.89 4.26
N GLN A 460 9.98 -37.75 3.44
CA GLN A 460 9.25 -38.66 2.55
C GLN A 460 9.29 -40.12 3.03
N GLU A 461 10.35 -40.55 3.72
CA GLU A 461 10.41 -41.90 4.31
C GLU A 461 9.38 -42.08 5.43
N SER A 462 9.07 -41.04 6.21
CA SER A 462 8.04 -41.12 7.27
C SER A 462 6.59 -41.20 6.74
N MET A 463 6.37 -40.89 5.46
CA MET A 463 5.04 -40.93 4.83
C MET A 463 4.83 -42.24 4.06
N ALA A 464 5.91 -42.86 3.58
CA ALA A 464 5.86 -44.18 2.95
C ALA A 464 5.74 -45.31 3.99
N GLU A 465 6.41 -45.20 5.15
CA GLU A 465 6.30 -46.22 6.21
C GLU A 465 4.91 -46.27 6.88
N SER A 466 4.15 -45.17 6.88
CA SER A 466 2.79 -45.15 7.44
C SER A 466 1.72 -45.70 6.48
N MET A 467 2.01 -45.84 5.19
CA MET A 467 1.05 -46.32 4.19
C MET A 467 1.21 -47.80 3.81
N ILE A 468 2.23 -48.49 4.34
CA ILE A 468 2.47 -49.91 4.05
C ILE A 468 1.82 -50.85 5.08
N ASN A 469 1.31 -50.34 6.21
CA ASN A 469 0.91 -51.23 7.32
C ASN A 469 -0.57 -51.62 7.43
N GLU A 470 -1.43 -51.31 6.46
CA GLU A 470 -2.79 -51.87 6.41
C GLU A 470 -3.28 -52.01 4.96
N CYS A 471 -2.96 -53.12 4.30
CA CYS A 471 -3.85 -53.74 3.30
C CYS A 471 -3.32 -55.09 2.77
N PHE A 472 -4.04 -56.15 3.14
CA PHE A 472 -4.20 -57.45 2.44
C PHE A 472 -3.03 -58.45 2.38
N LEU A 473 -3.15 -59.46 3.25
CA LEU A 473 -2.76 -60.83 2.97
C LEU A 473 -3.79 -61.45 2.02
N GLU A 474 -3.38 -61.87 0.82
CA GLU A 474 -3.82 -63.11 0.17
C GLU A 474 -3.04 -63.31 -1.16
N ASP A 475 -2.34 -64.44 -1.21
CA ASP A 475 -1.76 -65.20 -2.32
C ASP A 475 -1.71 -64.57 -3.73
N ASN A 476 -0.49 -64.40 -4.27
CA ASN A 476 -0.17 -64.81 -5.64
C ASN A 476 1.33 -64.94 -5.89
N ASP A 477 1.70 -66.09 -6.46
CA ASP A 477 2.99 -66.42 -7.05
C ASP A 477 3.31 -65.54 -8.27
N HIS A 478 4.61 -65.33 -8.49
CA HIS A 478 5.27 -64.82 -9.71
C HIS A 478 5.02 -63.37 -10.13
N ALA A 479 6.02 -62.51 -9.92
CA ALA A 479 6.64 -61.73 -11.00
C ALA A 479 7.92 -61.05 -10.51
N ASP A 480 9.00 -61.27 -11.25
CA ASP A 480 10.24 -60.50 -11.20
C ASP A 480 9.95 -59.00 -11.28
N ASN A 481 10.57 -58.22 -10.38
CA ASN A 481 11.08 -56.89 -10.70
C ASN A 481 12.12 -56.50 -9.65
N TYR A 482 13.38 -56.70 -10.00
CA TYR A 482 14.48 -55.92 -9.46
C TYR A 482 14.26 -54.46 -9.88
N GLU A 483 13.61 -53.66 -9.03
CA GLU A 483 13.76 -52.21 -9.08
C GLU A 483 15.11 -51.85 -8.47
N ASP A 484 16.11 -51.90 -9.34
CA ASP A 484 17.42 -51.29 -9.15
C ASP A 484 17.24 -49.78 -8.86
N ASN A 485 17.26 -49.42 -7.57
CA ASN A 485 17.40 -48.05 -7.10
C ASN A 485 18.83 -47.54 -7.38
N TYR A 486 19.15 -47.30 -8.65
CA TYR A 486 20.28 -46.44 -9.02
C TYR A 486 19.80 -44.99 -8.93
N GLU A 487 20.11 -44.32 -7.83
CA GLU A 487 20.09 -42.86 -7.79
C GLU A 487 21.04 -42.32 -8.85
N LEU A 488 20.48 -41.80 -9.96
CA LEU A 488 21.25 -41.08 -10.97
C LEU A 488 21.92 -39.87 -10.30
N PRO A 489 23.18 -39.54 -10.64
CA PRO A 489 23.83 -38.34 -10.16
C PRO A 489 22.96 -37.12 -10.49
N HIS A 490 23.18 -36.02 -9.77
CA HIS A 490 22.57 -34.71 -9.99
C HIS A 490 22.75 -34.18 -11.43
N GLU A 491 22.02 -34.75 -12.40
CA GLU A 491 22.08 -34.45 -13.82
C GLU A 491 21.20 -33.23 -14.13
N HIS A 492 21.70 -32.33 -15.00
CA HIS A 492 21.01 -31.12 -15.47
C HIS A 492 20.95 -29.93 -14.48
N GLY A 493 21.79 -29.96 -13.44
CA GLY A 493 21.95 -28.86 -12.49
C GLY A 493 22.93 -27.77 -12.91
N TRP A 494 22.74 -26.55 -12.38
CA TRP A 494 23.63 -25.40 -12.62
C TRP A 494 25.11 -25.69 -12.38
N GLN A 495 25.45 -26.25 -11.21
CA GLN A 495 26.84 -26.55 -10.86
C GLN A 495 27.45 -27.56 -11.84
N GLN A 496 26.71 -28.61 -12.20
CA GLN A 496 27.17 -29.62 -13.15
C GLN A 496 27.41 -29.02 -14.54
N GLY A 497 26.47 -28.22 -15.06
CA GLY A 497 26.62 -27.59 -16.36
C GLY A 497 27.80 -26.62 -16.43
N LEU A 498 27.99 -25.80 -15.38
CA LEU A 498 29.16 -24.92 -15.26
C LEU A 498 30.47 -25.70 -15.15
N ASP A 499 30.50 -26.79 -14.38
CA ASP A 499 31.68 -27.66 -14.29
C ASP A 499 32.01 -28.27 -15.66
N ARG A 500 31.01 -28.64 -16.46
CA ARG A 500 31.22 -29.14 -17.83
C ARG A 500 31.80 -28.06 -18.76
N LEU A 501 31.36 -26.81 -18.64
CA LEU A 501 31.96 -25.68 -19.35
C LEU A 501 33.44 -25.51 -18.95
N LEU A 502 33.74 -25.48 -17.65
CA LEU A 502 35.11 -25.34 -17.16
C LEU A 502 36.02 -26.50 -17.58
N LEU A 503 35.52 -27.74 -17.50
CA LEU A 503 36.25 -28.92 -17.98
C LEU A 503 36.50 -28.86 -19.48
N GLY A 504 35.56 -28.30 -20.24
CA GLY A 504 35.67 -28.02 -21.67
C GLY A 504 36.85 -27.18 -22.09
N TYR A 505 37.24 -26.23 -21.24
CA TYR A 505 38.44 -25.42 -21.43
C TYR A 505 39.72 -26.19 -21.11
N ALA A 506 39.69 -27.06 -20.10
CA ALA A 506 40.89 -27.74 -19.57
C ALA A 506 41.20 -29.08 -20.25
N LEU A 507 40.20 -29.74 -20.84
CA LEU A 507 40.28 -31.11 -21.34
C LEU A 507 39.69 -31.22 -22.75
N SER A 508 40.23 -32.13 -23.55
CA SER A 508 39.69 -32.50 -24.86
C SER A 508 38.41 -33.33 -24.75
N GLU A 509 37.53 -33.21 -25.75
CA GLU A 509 36.15 -33.76 -25.82
C GLU A 509 35.99 -35.27 -25.51
N GLU A 510 37.04 -36.06 -25.66
CA GLU A 510 36.96 -37.52 -25.66
C GLU A 510 37.15 -38.18 -24.28
N GLN A 511 37.48 -37.42 -23.23
CA GLN A 511 37.72 -37.96 -21.90
C GLN A 511 36.66 -37.51 -20.88
N LEU A 512 35.95 -38.49 -20.33
CA LEU A 512 35.14 -38.30 -19.13
C LEU A 512 36.07 -37.97 -17.95
N PHE A 513 35.76 -36.88 -17.24
CA PHE A 513 36.44 -36.51 -16.00
C PHE A 513 35.44 -36.51 -14.85
N ALA A 514 35.66 -37.38 -13.85
CA ALA A 514 34.77 -37.57 -12.72
C ALA A 514 33.29 -37.75 -13.16
N GLU A 515 33.06 -38.65 -14.12
CA GLU A 515 31.74 -38.98 -14.73
C GLU A 515 31.06 -37.81 -15.47
N ARG A 516 31.77 -36.70 -15.70
CA ARG A 516 31.27 -35.54 -16.45
C ARG A 516 31.95 -35.45 -17.81
N LEU A 517 31.16 -35.18 -18.84
CA LEU A 517 31.67 -34.95 -20.19
C LEU A 517 31.99 -33.45 -20.39
N PRO A 518 33.25 -33.08 -20.71
CA PRO A 518 33.64 -31.72 -21.03
C PRO A 518 32.78 -31.12 -22.16
N PHE A 519 32.45 -29.84 -22.07
CA PHE A 519 31.76 -29.12 -23.15
C PHE A 519 32.80 -28.52 -24.12
N ALA A 520 32.73 -28.91 -25.40
CA ALA A 520 33.66 -28.45 -26.42
C ALA A 520 33.71 -26.91 -26.60
N ASN A 521 34.83 -26.42 -27.12
CA ASN A 521 34.96 -25.10 -27.76
C ASN A 521 34.85 -23.85 -26.86
N ILE A 522 35.29 -23.89 -25.60
CA ILE A 522 35.51 -22.65 -24.83
C ILE A 522 36.93 -22.16 -25.03
N GLU A 523 37.11 -21.09 -25.82
CA GLU A 523 38.43 -20.52 -26.12
C GLU A 523 38.48 -18.99 -25.95
N GLY A 524 39.64 -18.48 -25.52
CA GLY A 524 39.97 -17.04 -25.54
C GLY A 524 38.96 -16.17 -24.78
N LYS A 525 38.30 -15.24 -25.49
CA LYS A 525 37.33 -14.26 -24.94
C LYS A 525 36.13 -14.93 -24.23
N GLN A 526 35.78 -16.16 -24.63
CA GLN A 526 34.69 -16.91 -24.01
C GLN A 526 34.99 -17.31 -22.56
N LEU A 527 36.26 -17.48 -22.18
CA LEU A 527 36.64 -17.78 -20.80
C LEU A 527 36.37 -16.60 -19.86
N GLU A 528 36.57 -15.38 -20.34
CA GLU A 528 36.27 -14.16 -19.58
C GLU A 528 34.75 -14.04 -19.34
N ILE A 529 33.95 -14.26 -20.38
CA ILE A 529 32.49 -14.29 -20.27
C ILE A 529 32.02 -15.41 -19.33
N TYR A 530 32.62 -16.60 -19.43
CA TYR A 530 32.33 -17.71 -18.51
C TYR A 530 32.65 -17.32 -17.06
N ALA A 531 33.77 -16.66 -16.79
CA ALA A 531 34.12 -16.23 -15.43
C ALA A 531 33.14 -15.18 -14.87
N GLN A 532 32.70 -14.23 -15.71
CA GLN A 532 31.68 -13.24 -15.35
C GLN A 532 30.32 -13.90 -15.07
N PHE A 533 29.88 -14.79 -15.96
CA PHE A 533 28.66 -15.56 -15.78
C PHE A 533 28.71 -16.46 -14.54
N ARG A 534 29.85 -17.12 -14.31
CA ARG A 534 30.09 -17.93 -13.11
C ARG A 534 29.98 -17.08 -11.84
N SER A 535 30.57 -15.88 -11.84
CA SER A 535 30.46 -14.96 -10.72
C SER A 535 29.01 -14.57 -10.42
N PHE A 536 28.18 -14.36 -11.44
CA PHE A 536 26.75 -14.12 -11.27
C PHE A 536 26.02 -15.33 -10.66
N ILE A 537 26.24 -16.54 -11.19
CA ILE A 537 25.62 -17.75 -10.66
C ILE A 537 26.09 -18.05 -9.22
N ASP A 538 27.35 -17.80 -8.89
CA ASP A 538 27.86 -17.96 -7.53
C ASP A 538 27.16 -17.00 -6.54
N GLN A 539 26.84 -15.77 -6.96
CA GLN A 539 26.01 -14.86 -6.15
C GLN A 539 24.58 -15.37 -5.99
N LEU A 540 23.99 -15.98 -7.02
CA LEU A 540 22.69 -16.63 -6.90
C LEU A 540 22.70 -17.85 -5.98
N PHE A 541 23.81 -18.60 -5.90
CA PHE A 541 23.95 -19.66 -4.91
C PHE A 541 24.05 -19.12 -3.47
N ILE A 542 24.64 -17.94 -3.27
CA ILE A 542 24.60 -17.27 -1.95
C ILE A 542 23.15 -16.90 -1.61
N LEU A 543 22.44 -16.30 -2.56
CA LEU A 543 21.01 -16.00 -2.40
C LEU A 543 20.21 -17.26 -2.07
N GLN A 544 20.45 -18.36 -2.79
CA GLN A 544 19.76 -19.63 -2.58
C GLN A 544 19.96 -20.18 -1.17
N ARG A 545 21.21 -20.21 -0.68
CA ARG A 545 21.50 -20.67 0.69
C ARG A 545 20.84 -19.77 1.73
N TRP A 546 20.83 -18.47 1.47
CA TRP A 546 20.14 -17.50 2.32
C TRP A 546 18.63 -17.80 2.37
N GLN A 547 18.00 -18.16 1.25
CA GLN A 547 16.57 -18.50 1.15
C GLN A 547 16.18 -19.85 1.76
N GLN A 548 17.14 -20.73 2.07
CA GLN A 548 16.87 -22.05 2.66
C GLN A 548 16.91 -22.06 4.19
N ALA A 549 17.32 -20.95 4.81
CA ALA A 549 17.43 -20.85 6.26
C ALA A 549 16.12 -20.38 6.91
N GLU A 550 15.99 -20.63 8.20
CA GLU A 550 15.03 -19.95 9.07
C GLU A 550 15.83 -19.01 9.98
N LYS A 551 15.44 -17.73 10.04
CA LYS A 551 16.23 -16.67 10.69
C LYS A 551 15.35 -15.66 11.39
N SER A 552 15.91 -14.93 12.35
CA SER A 552 15.23 -13.76 12.92
C SER A 552 14.97 -12.71 11.83
N LEU A 553 13.98 -11.83 12.05
CA LEU A 553 13.71 -10.73 11.12
C LEU A 553 14.93 -9.82 10.94
N GLU A 554 15.68 -9.57 12.02
CA GLU A 554 16.89 -8.73 11.97
C GLU A 554 17.99 -9.35 11.12
N ASP A 555 18.22 -10.66 11.29
CA ASP A 555 19.20 -11.40 10.48
C ASP A 555 18.77 -11.45 9.01
N TRP A 556 17.48 -11.66 8.75
CA TRP A 556 16.94 -11.59 7.39
C TRP A 556 17.21 -10.24 6.73
N LEU A 557 16.93 -9.13 7.41
CA LEU A 557 17.14 -7.78 6.89
C LEU A 557 18.62 -7.43 6.75
N TYR A 558 19.46 -7.83 7.71
CA TYR A 558 20.89 -7.61 7.67
C TYR A 558 21.53 -8.37 6.51
N GLU A 559 21.25 -9.67 6.39
CA GLU A 559 21.78 -10.47 5.28
C GLU A 559 21.16 -10.07 3.94
N ALA A 560 19.89 -9.63 3.92
CA ALA A 560 19.25 -9.05 2.74
C ALA A 560 20.08 -7.91 2.15
N ARG A 561 20.51 -7.00 3.02
CA ARG A 561 21.38 -5.89 2.66
C ARG A 561 22.73 -6.37 2.12
N GLN A 562 23.33 -7.40 2.70
CA GLN A 562 24.64 -7.90 2.25
C GLN A 562 24.58 -8.53 0.86
N TRP A 563 23.61 -9.42 0.61
CA TRP A 563 23.55 -10.07 -0.71
C TRP A 563 23.08 -9.09 -1.79
N LEU A 564 22.21 -8.13 -1.46
CA LEU A 564 21.82 -7.07 -2.39
C LEU A 564 23.01 -6.24 -2.89
N LEU A 565 23.99 -5.96 -2.02
CA LEU A 565 25.25 -5.30 -2.41
C LEU A 565 26.09 -6.15 -3.39
N GLY A 566 25.85 -7.46 -3.45
CA GLY A 566 26.42 -8.34 -4.46
C GLY A 566 25.91 -8.03 -5.87
N PHE A 567 24.63 -7.64 -5.99
CA PHE A 567 23.94 -7.40 -7.27
C PHE A 567 23.82 -5.91 -7.64
N PHE A 568 23.62 -5.02 -6.67
CA PHE A 568 23.39 -3.59 -6.89
C PHE A 568 24.23 -2.71 -5.96
N GLU A 569 24.53 -1.49 -6.40
CA GLU A 569 25.18 -0.45 -5.57
C GLU A 569 24.20 0.62 -5.06
N GLN A 570 22.89 0.46 -5.31
CA GLN A 570 21.87 1.52 -5.15
C GLN A 570 21.22 1.63 -3.76
N ALA A 571 20.71 2.84 -3.46
CA ALA A 571 20.09 3.21 -2.19
C ALA A 571 18.60 2.84 -2.04
N ASP A 572 17.83 2.73 -3.13
CA ASP A 572 16.36 2.64 -3.03
C ASP A 572 15.86 1.30 -2.47
N LEU A 573 16.52 0.19 -2.82
CA LEU A 573 16.26 -1.13 -2.24
C LEU A 573 16.55 -1.16 -0.74
N LEU A 574 17.60 -0.45 -0.30
CA LEU A 574 17.98 -0.38 1.11
C LEU A 574 16.91 0.32 1.94
N LYS A 575 16.29 1.36 1.39
CA LYS A 575 15.23 2.06 2.09
C LYS A 575 13.96 1.19 2.30
N VAL A 576 13.69 0.18 1.45
CA VAL A 576 12.59 -0.79 1.70
C VAL A 576 12.90 -1.62 2.95
N LEU A 577 14.14 -2.10 3.06
CA LEU A 577 14.60 -2.83 4.24
C LEU A 577 14.54 -1.95 5.50
N ASP A 578 14.91 -0.67 5.37
CA ASP A 578 14.88 0.29 6.47
C ASP A 578 13.45 0.59 6.94
N GLN A 579 12.48 0.63 6.02
CA GLN A 579 11.07 0.81 6.38
C GLN A 579 10.53 -0.40 7.15
N VAL A 580 10.80 -1.62 6.67
CA VAL A 580 10.41 -2.87 7.36
C VAL A 580 10.96 -2.87 8.78
N LYS A 581 12.25 -2.49 8.93
CA LYS A 581 12.92 -2.39 10.23
C LYS A 581 12.29 -1.33 11.12
N SER A 582 12.00 -0.14 10.60
CA SER A 582 11.45 0.97 11.38
C SER A 582 10.08 0.63 11.96
N ASP A 583 9.22 -0.01 11.16
CA ASP A 583 7.85 -0.35 11.56
C ASP A 583 7.82 -1.54 12.52
N SER A 584 8.69 -2.53 12.32
CA SER A 584 8.83 -3.64 13.28
C SER A 584 9.38 -3.16 14.62
N GLN A 585 10.39 -2.28 14.61
CA GLN A 585 10.95 -1.70 15.82
C GLN A 585 9.96 -0.79 16.55
N ALA A 586 9.16 0.00 15.83
CA ALA A 586 8.12 0.83 16.44
C ALA A 586 7.09 -0.01 17.22
N ALA A 587 6.70 -1.16 16.67
CA ALA A 587 5.81 -2.09 17.35
C ALA A 587 6.44 -2.75 18.58
N GLN A 588 7.76 -2.99 18.56
CA GLN A 588 8.50 -3.52 19.70
C GLN A 588 8.72 -2.48 20.81
N VAL A 589 9.17 -1.27 20.45
CA VAL A 589 9.41 -0.17 21.41
C VAL A 589 8.11 0.23 22.09
N SER A 590 7.03 0.38 21.33
CA SER A 590 5.71 0.66 21.90
C SER A 590 5.27 -0.44 22.88
N HIS A 591 5.60 -1.72 22.62
CA HIS A 591 5.31 -2.79 23.57
C HIS A 591 6.13 -2.65 24.87
N GLN A 592 7.43 -2.36 24.77
CA GLN A 592 8.32 -2.21 25.94
C GLN A 592 8.00 -0.98 26.79
N GLU A 593 7.82 0.19 26.16
CA GLU A 593 7.46 1.44 26.86
C GLU A 593 6.16 1.28 27.66
N ASN A 594 5.18 0.57 27.10
CA ASN A 594 3.93 0.28 27.81
C ASN A 594 4.11 -0.70 28.96
N LEU A 595 4.92 -1.76 28.81
CA LEU A 595 5.23 -2.68 29.92
C LEU A 595 5.95 -1.96 31.07
N GLU A 596 6.86 -1.04 30.77
CA GLU A 596 7.56 -0.23 31.77
C GLU A 596 6.63 0.76 32.49
N ALA A 597 5.78 1.48 31.74
CA ALA A 597 4.79 2.40 32.32
C ALA A 597 3.75 1.67 33.21
N TYR A 598 3.33 0.47 32.80
CA TYR A 598 2.33 -0.33 33.52
C TYR A 598 2.90 -1.06 34.73
N SER A 599 4.14 -1.56 34.65
CA SER A 599 4.83 -2.19 35.80
C SER A 599 5.19 -1.17 36.89
N ALA A 600 5.45 0.09 36.52
CA ALA A 600 5.65 1.18 37.48
C ALA A 600 4.38 1.53 38.29
N THR A 601 3.19 1.28 37.72
CA THR A 601 1.89 1.55 38.36
C THR A 601 1.26 0.34 39.03
N ASN A 602 1.51 -0.88 38.54
CA ASN A 602 0.96 -2.11 39.08
C ASN A 602 2.08 -3.13 39.39
N ASN A 603 2.22 -3.45 40.67
CA ASN A 603 3.27 -4.32 41.25
C ASN A 603 3.12 -5.83 40.90
N ARG A 604 2.67 -6.14 39.69
CA ARG A 604 2.53 -7.49 39.14
C ARG A 604 2.74 -7.44 37.63
N LEU A 605 3.86 -7.99 37.19
CA LEU A 605 3.95 -8.96 36.10
C LEU A 605 5.33 -9.61 36.19
N ASN A 606 5.33 -10.93 36.33
CA ASN A 606 6.50 -11.79 36.52
C ASN A 606 6.54 -12.82 35.38
N ASP A 607 6.08 -12.44 34.18
CA ASP A 607 6.20 -13.27 33.00
C ASP A 607 7.33 -12.71 32.15
N GLU A 608 8.46 -13.41 32.19
CA GLU A 608 9.59 -13.31 31.28
C GLU A 608 9.19 -13.71 29.83
N ASP A 609 8.14 -13.12 29.26
CA ASP A 609 7.74 -13.31 27.86
C ASP A 609 8.22 -12.12 27.00
N ASP A 610 9.45 -11.70 27.30
CA ASP A 610 10.24 -10.77 26.51
C ASP A 610 10.59 -11.45 25.18
N LEU A 611 10.05 -10.89 24.10
CA LEU A 611 10.66 -10.67 22.78
C LEU A 611 9.65 -10.83 21.64
N PHE A 612 9.49 -9.70 20.98
CA PHE A 612 8.78 -9.49 19.74
C PHE A 612 9.48 -10.29 18.63
N ILE A 613 8.80 -11.32 18.09
CA ILE A 613 9.28 -12.23 17.03
C ILE A 613 10.75 -12.67 17.19
N GLU A 614 11.08 -13.31 18.32
CA GLU A 614 12.40 -13.96 18.46
C GLU A 614 12.51 -15.28 17.70
N LYS A 615 11.36 -15.86 17.32
CA LYS A 615 11.31 -17.12 16.58
C LYS A 615 11.76 -16.90 15.13
N PRO A 616 12.46 -17.89 14.56
CA PRO A 616 12.95 -17.79 13.20
C PRO A 616 11.78 -17.81 12.21
N LEU A 617 11.78 -16.87 11.27
CA LEU A 617 10.83 -16.77 10.17
C LEU A 617 11.37 -17.60 9.00
N ASN A 618 10.48 -18.32 8.31
CA ASN A 618 10.85 -18.95 7.05
C ASN A 618 10.93 -17.91 5.91
N PHE A 619 11.62 -18.28 4.84
CA PHE A 619 11.81 -17.39 3.69
C PHE A 619 10.50 -16.99 2.99
N ARG A 620 9.48 -17.85 2.94
CA ARG A 620 8.21 -17.54 2.25
C ARG A 620 7.47 -16.39 2.92
N LEU A 621 7.39 -16.42 4.25
CA LEU A 621 6.82 -15.33 5.02
C LEU A 621 7.66 -14.06 4.86
N PHE A 622 8.98 -14.15 5.00
CA PHE A 622 9.87 -13.00 4.84
C PHE A 622 9.73 -12.35 3.45
N ARG A 623 9.67 -13.17 2.38
CA ARG A 623 9.38 -12.70 1.02
C ARG A 623 8.03 -11.98 0.97
N ARG A 624 6.97 -12.53 1.57
CA ARG A 624 5.64 -11.91 1.55
C ARG A 624 5.63 -10.56 2.25
N ILE A 625 6.37 -10.43 3.35
CA ILE A 625 6.59 -9.15 4.05
C ILE A 625 7.33 -8.17 3.12
N LEU A 626 8.48 -8.57 2.56
CA LEU A 626 9.24 -7.69 1.66
C LEU A 626 8.44 -7.24 0.43
N CYS A 627 7.71 -8.15 -0.21
CA CYS A 627 6.87 -7.82 -1.36
C CYS A 627 5.75 -6.85 -0.99
N HIS A 628 5.16 -6.97 0.21
CA HIS A 628 4.16 -6.03 0.70
C HIS A 628 4.73 -4.61 0.81
N TYR A 629 5.89 -4.45 1.46
CA TYR A 629 6.54 -3.13 1.59
C TYR A 629 7.05 -2.59 0.26
N ALA A 630 7.61 -3.46 -0.59
CA ALA A 630 8.02 -3.07 -1.93
C ALA A 630 6.85 -2.57 -2.76
N ASN A 631 5.66 -3.19 -2.64
CA ASN A 631 4.43 -2.78 -3.30
C ASN A 631 3.84 -1.49 -2.72
N ALA A 632 3.74 -1.36 -1.39
CA ALA A 632 3.21 -0.16 -0.75
C ALA A 632 3.98 1.09 -1.19
N ARG A 633 5.30 0.95 -1.29
CA ARG A 633 6.18 2.03 -1.71
C ARG A 633 6.08 2.42 -3.19
N LYS A 634 5.52 1.54 -4.03
CA LYS A 634 5.15 1.90 -5.40
C LYS A 634 4.00 2.89 -5.43
N ASN A 635 3.12 2.83 -4.44
CA ASN A 635 1.93 3.67 -4.38
C ASN A 635 2.25 5.05 -3.77
N ASP A 636 3.30 5.15 -2.95
CA ASP A 636 3.74 6.41 -2.31
C ASP A 636 4.67 7.25 -3.19
N SER A 637 5.27 6.68 -4.25
CA SER A 637 6.22 7.33 -5.17
C SER A 637 5.53 7.78 -6.45
#